data_AF-A0A957VGQ5-F1
#
_entry.id   AF-A0A957VGQ5-F1
#
_cell.length_a   1.000
_cell.length_b   1.000
_cell.length_c   1.000
_cell.angle_alpha   90.00
_cell.angle_beta   90.00
_cell.angle_gamma   90.00
#
_symmetry.space_group_name_H-M   'P 1'
#
loop_
_entity.id
_entity.type
_entity.pdbx_description
1 polymer ?
#
loop_
_entity_poly.entity_id
_entity_poly.type
_entity_poly.pdbx_seq_one_letter_code
_entity_poly.pdbx_strand_id
1 'polypeptide(L)'
;MNRDPAIAAQDASADVIIAQLNFLADLEYEDLVQIFAQSAQTITVPPRRTLFEQDAPVDSVYILLEGAVWQERIDTPPGQRPVRRLVRETRTPGTLLGIYDLLFAPAYRTRARTMQSCTLLRIDATALNRLIYRFPQVRQHLAPMKVISRLRTIPMLGRLEPVALGFLADAFGDTLTFAAGQDIYTLNEVEDRIFFIDQGQVRVDLADGPHWLGNGAAFGLLAHSGARTTRAMDHSAHAECNTTVFAIDHTLFVSITGLNPEQRAAEEMQRREQTIDNLVVFQRLSKDQRRRLTGFMSHYYFPANHHLIQQGEEADSLWVLLDGGHAAIHALDGHGNKMLTTITTGVTYFGETALLGQMPQDSSIEAQAGSEWLRLHWTDFRQFVDDEPGNLRRDIEVRTKRQAVVASEQQRQKYAWLQPGELLILLSRRHWIAFLRKGIPAFILFAVLLAIAIFGASIPGYQLWIAIPAGVLAIIALLAFIWGAIDYFNDWVVVTNRRVVHQEKVLFVNEWRKEAPLEQIQDVSFRTTFLGRWLNYGTMIIQTASTSGVISFDYTQHFDQLDNVIKQQRELRQRHSAAQSKLVIHRRLEERLGLNLELPSRVYRGGVKRAEVKPTGWQKRMQRRSANRYRRTEGNTIVWRKHWMVLWPQLWLPFVWLIAVFVITVFLVAGASLVPPNLRFATEVIVIISILVTIAALARVLWVWANWRNDRYEVSDTEIVHVEKLPLALAEQRSVAGLGRIQNVEMSIPTPLHWLFNYGNVRCQTAAEYGDFIFYGVYDPRSVAAEIQLRMERYRRREEEKSARDRARELPDWFEVYNNLDTDEFASLMSGSARRASMRAPGN
;
A
#
# COMPACT_ATOMS: atom_id res chain seq x y z
N MET A 1 -5.64 -49.50 48.32
CA MET A 1 -6.51 -48.31 48.33
C MET A 1 -7.53 -48.47 47.21
N ASN A 2 -8.71 -49.02 47.55
CA ASN A 2 -9.81 -49.18 46.59
C ASN A 2 -10.37 -47.78 46.30
N ARG A 3 -10.24 -47.32 45.06
CA ARG A 3 -10.99 -46.15 44.58
C ARG A 3 -12.47 -46.53 44.54
N ASP A 4 -13.32 -45.64 45.03
CA ASP A 4 -14.76 -45.79 44.98
C ASP A 4 -15.21 -45.88 43.50
N PRO A 5 -15.89 -46.95 43.07
CA PRO A 5 -16.24 -47.16 41.66
C PRO A 5 -17.11 -46.03 41.07
N ALA A 6 -17.82 -45.27 41.91
CA ALA A 6 -18.60 -44.10 41.49
C ALA A 6 -17.71 -42.92 41.06
N ILE A 7 -16.55 -42.71 41.71
CA ILE A 7 -15.60 -41.63 41.40
C ILE A 7 -14.83 -41.95 40.11
N ALA A 8 -14.44 -43.22 39.93
CA ALA A 8 -13.76 -43.67 38.70
C ALA A 8 -14.65 -43.57 37.45
N ALA A 9 -15.96 -43.75 37.59
CA ALA A 9 -16.92 -43.58 36.49
C ALA A 9 -17.16 -42.09 36.15
N GLN A 10 -17.12 -41.20 37.14
CA GLN A 10 -17.24 -39.75 36.92
C GLN A 10 -16.00 -39.16 36.24
N ASP A 11 -14.80 -39.55 36.67
CA ASP A 11 -13.54 -39.09 36.05
C ASP A 11 -13.44 -39.53 34.57
N ALA A 12 -13.81 -40.77 34.25
CA ALA A 12 -13.83 -41.26 32.87
C ALA A 12 -14.84 -40.51 31.97
N SER A 13 -15.94 -40.00 32.54
CA SER A 13 -16.92 -39.19 31.80
C SER A 13 -16.44 -37.77 31.54
N ALA A 14 -15.67 -37.18 32.46
CA ALA A 14 -15.10 -35.85 32.33
C ALA A 14 -14.03 -35.80 31.24
N ASP A 15 -13.14 -36.80 31.17
CA ASP A 15 -12.08 -36.88 30.16
C ASP A 15 -12.63 -36.98 28.72
N VAL A 16 -13.75 -37.69 28.54
CA VAL A 16 -14.44 -37.80 27.24
C VAL A 16 -15.06 -36.45 26.83
N ILE A 17 -15.65 -35.71 27.78
CA ILE A 17 -16.21 -34.38 27.52
C ILE A 17 -15.10 -33.38 27.18
N ILE A 18 -13.96 -33.44 27.87
CA ILE A 18 -12.81 -32.54 27.64
C ILE A 18 -12.26 -32.71 26.22
N ALA A 19 -12.12 -33.94 25.74
CA ALA A 19 -11.63 -34.22 24.39
C ALA A 19 -12.58 -33.75 23.27
N GLN A 20 -13.84 -33.47 23.60
CA GLN A 20 -14.85 -32.95 22.67
C GLN A 20 -14.96 -31.42 22.71
N LEU A 21 -14.18 -30.74 23.56
CA LEU A 21 -14.20 -29.28 23.62
C LEU A 21 -13.51 -28.67 22.41
N ASN A 22 -14.23 -27.82 21.68
CA ASN A 22 -13.76 -27.20 20.44
C ASN A 22 -12.43 -26.43 20.58
N PHE A 23 -12.10 -25.92 21.77
CA PHE A 23 -10.85 -25.18 21.99
C PHE A 23 -9.61 -26.07 22.22
N LEU A 24 -9.79 -27.39 22.29
CA LEU A 24 -8.74 -28.39 22.46
C LEU A 24 -8.56 -29.30 21.24
N ALA A 25 -9.29 -29.04 20.15
CA ALA A 25 -9.37 -29.93 18.98
C ALA A 25 -8.03 -30.18 18.25
N ASP A 26 -7.08 -29.25 18.38
CA ASP A 26 -5.77 -29.32 17.72
C ASP A 26 -4.69 -30.01 18.59
N LEU A 27 -5.04 -30.51 19.78
CA LEU A 27 -4.10 -31.11 20.73
C LEU A 27 -4.22 -32.64 20.76
N GLU A 28 -3.10 -33.33 20.96
CA GLU A 28 -3.08 -34.78 21.09
C GLU A 28 -3.78 -35.22 22.39
N TYR A 29 -4.56 -36.30 22.30
CA TYR A 29 -5.37 -36.80 23.41
C TYR A 29 -4.52 -37.21 24.63
N GLU A 30 -3.32 -37.74 24.40
CA GLU A 30 -2.41 -38.16 25.49
C GLU A 30 -1.94 -36.97 26.35
N ASP A 31 -1.61 -35.83 25.71
CA ASP A 31 -1.20 -34.60 26.41
C ASP A 31 -2.35 -34.04 27.26
N LEU A 32 -3.58 -34.08 26.73
CA LEU A 32 -4.77 -33.61 27.43
C LEU A 32 -5.06 -34.45 28.67
N VAL A 33 -5.00 -35.78 28.56
CA VAL A 33 -5.22 -36.69 29.70
C VAL A 33 -4.16 -36.47 30.77
N GLN A 34 -2.88 -36.28 30.41
CA GLN A 34 -1.83 -36.01 31.41
C GLN A 34 -2.03 -34.69 32.15
N ILE A 35 -2.45 -33.64 31.45
CA ILE A 35 -2.65 -32.31 32.05
C ILE A 35 -3.92 -32.26 32.89
N PHE A 36 -5.00 -32.89 32.43
CA PHE A 36 -6.30 -32.80 33.08
C PHE A 36 -6.59 -33.90 34.09
N ALA A 37 -5.80 -34.99 34.13
CA ALA A 37 -5.96 -36.08 35.09
C ALA A 37 -6.11 -35.56 36.53
N GLN A 38 -7.27 -35.84 37.14
CA GLN A 38 -7.64 -35.44 38.52
C GLN A 38 -7.86 -33.94 38.75
N SER A 39 -7.78 -33.10 37.71
CA SER A 39 -7.98 -31.65 37.80
C SER A 39 -9.29 -31.16 37.18
N ALA A 40 -10.06 -32.06 36.58
CA ALA A 40 -11.39 -31.81 36.05
C ALA A 40 -12.40 -32.78 36.70
N GLN A 41 -13.53 -32.25 37.19
CA GLN A 41 -14.55 -33.04 37.88
C GLN A 41 -15.96 -32.54 37.52
N THR A 42 -16.85 -33.46 37.20
CA THR A 42 -18.28 -33.15 36.99
C THR A 42 -18.97 -32.99 38.33
N ILE A 43 -19.57 -31.82 38.56
CA ILE A 43 -20.31 -31.47 39.78
C ILE A 43 -21.77 -31.13 39.46
N THR A 44 -22.68 -31.54 40.32
CA THR A 44 -24.09 -31.11 40.26
C THR A 44 -24.37 -30.14 41.39
N VAL A 45 -24.84 -28.95 41.05
CA VAL A 45 -25.04 -27.84 41.99
C VAL A 45 -26.54 -27.51 42.05
N PRO A 46 -27.16 -27.51 43.24
CA PRO A 46 -28.58 -27.19 43.40
C PRO A 46 -28.86 -25.71 43.07
N PRO A 47 -30.13 -25.32 42.82
CA PRO A 47 -30.50 -23.94 42.53
C PRO A 47 -30.09 -22.98 43.65
N ARG A 48 -29.82 -21.72 43.29
CA ARG A 48 -29.49 -20.60 44.18
C ARG A 48 -28.17 -20.74 44.95
N ARG A 49 -27.28 -21.65 44.58
CA ARG A 49 -25.91 -21.76 45.14
C ARG A 49 -24.93 -20.89 44.36
N THR A 50 -23.98 -20.28 45.07
CA THR A 50 -22.85 -19.59 44.43
C THR A 50 -21.82 -20.62 43.94
N LEU A 51 -21.32 -20.46 42.72
CA LEU A 51 -20.17 -21.20 42.19
C LEU A 51 -18.86 -20.57 42.65
N PHE A 52 -18.72 -19.25 42.45
CA PHE A 52 -17.60 -18.45 42.94
C PHE A 52 -18.11 -17.04 43.33
N GLU A 53 -17.48 -16.45 44.35
CA GLU A 53 -17.79 -15.10 44.84
C GLU A 53 -16.83 -14.07 44.24
N GLN A 54 -17.31 -12.83 44.10
CA GLN A 54 -16.48 -11.71 43.67
C GLN A 54 -15.34 -11.46 44.69
N ASP A 55 -14.17 -11.07 44.18
CA ASP A 55 -12.92 -10.83 44.89
C ASP A 55 -12.26 -12.07 45.53
N ALA A 56 -12.85 -13.26 45.35
CA ALA A 56 -12.19 -14.53 45.69
C ALA A 56 -11.09 -14.86 44.66
N PRO A 57 -9.98 -15.53 45.06
CA PRO A 57 -8.95 -15.95 44.13
C PRO A 57 -9.51 -16.92 43.08
N VAL A 58 -9.02 -16.82 41.84
CA VAL A 58 -9.47 -17.70 40.75
C VAL A 58 -8.84 -19.09 40.93
N ASP A 59 -9.61 -20.02 41.49
CA ASP A 59 -9.18 -21.39 41.75
C ASP A 59 -9.73 -22.39 40.72
N SER A 60 -10.84 -22.06 40.04
CA SER A 60 -11.48 -22.98 39.09
C SER A 60 -12.23 -22.30 37.96
N VAL A 61 -12.26 -22.92 36.79
CA VAL A 61 -13.13 -22.53 35.67
C VAL A 61 -14.23 -23.58 35.53
N TYR A 62 -15.44 -23.15 35.21
CA TYR A 62 -16.59 -24.06 35.12
C TYR A 62 -17.12 -24.07 33.70
N ILE A 63 -17.46 -25.25 33.17
CA ILE A 63 -18.19 -25.39 31.91
C ILE A 63 -19.62 -25.81 32.24
N LEU A 64 -20.60 -25.04 31.77
CA LEU A 64 -22.01 -25.39 31.93
C LEU A 64 -22.35 -26.54 31.00
N LEU A 65 -22.75 -27.70 31.53
CA LEU A 65 -23.24 -28.82 30.71
C LEU A 65 -24.76 -28.76 30.61
N GLU A 66 -25.44 -28.55 31.73
CA GLU A 66 -26.90 -28.42 31.80
C GLU A 66 -27.31 -27.41 32.88
N GLY A 67 -28.39 -26.67 32.66
CA GLY A 67 -28.95 -25.71 33.61
C GLY A 67 -28.78 -24.25 33.20
N ALA A 68 -28.86 -23.33 34.17
CA ALA A 68 -28.73 -21.89 33.93
C ALA A 68 -28.00 -21.20 35.09
N VAL A 69 -27.07 -20.31 34.76
CA VAL A 69 -26.21 -19.59 35.71
C VAL A 69 -26.27 -18.08 35.45
N TRP A 70 -26.44 -17.30 36.52
CA TRP A 70 -26.30 -15.85 36.50
C TRP A 70 -24.92 -15.43 36.98
N GLN A 71 -24.27 -14.56 36.21
CA GLN A 71 -23.07 -13.84 36.64
C GLN A 71 -23.42 -12.38 36.90
N GLU A 72 -23.22 -11.95 38.14
CA GLU A 72 -23.49 -10.59 38.59
C GLU A 72 -22.18 -9.93 39.05
N ARG A 73 -22.08 -8.61 38.86
CA ARG A 73 -21.04 -7.77 39.48
C ARG A 73 -21.67 -6.86 40.51
N ILE A 74 -21.03 -6.77 41.67
CA ILE A 74 -21.43 -5.88 42.74
C ILE A 74 -20.47 -4.70 42.72
N ASP A 75 -20.95 -3.58 42.18
CA ASP A 75 -20.19 -2.33 42.14
C ASP A 75 -20.52 -1.53 43.40
N THR A 76 -19.51 -1.03 44.10
CA THR A 76 -19.70 -0.16 45.28
C THR A 76 -19.11 1.22 44.98
N PRO A 77 -19.87 2.13 44.33
CA PRO A 77 -19.38 3.46 44.02
C PRO A 77 -19.07 4.25 45.31
N PRO A 78 -18.05 5.14 45.31
CA PRO A 78 -17.71 5.94 46.48
C PRO A 78 -18.92 6.73 47.00
N GLY A 79 -19.30 6.50 48.26
CA GLY A 79 -20.43 7.20 48.90
C GLY A 79 -21.83 6.73 48.50
N GLN A 80 -21.97 5.64 47.73
CA GLN A 80 -23.27 5.07 47.33
C GLN A 80 -23.45 3.64 47.83
N ARG A 81 -24.70 3.15 47.82
CA ARG A 81 -25.00 1.75 48.15
C ARG A 81 -24.48 0.81 47.05
N PRO A 82 -24.07 -0.42 47.41
CA PRO A 82 -23.65 -1.40 46.41
C PRO A 82 -24.78 -1.70 45.42
N VAL A 83 -24.48 -1.58 44.13
CA VAL A 83 -25.40 -1.83 43.03
C VAL A 83 -25.03 -3.17 42.40
N ARG A 84 -26.02 -4.07 42.32
CA ARG A 84 -25.86 -5.35 41.61
C ARG A 84 -26.20 -5.15 40.14
N ARG A 85 -25.29 -5.55 39.26
CA ARG A 85 -25.46 -5.50 37.82
C ARG A 85 -25.34 -6.91 37.26
N LEU A 86 -26.34 -7.34 36.50
CA LEU A 86 -26.28 -8.61 35.78
C LEU A 86 -25.31 -8.46 34.60
N VAL A 87 -24.21 -9.20 34.60
CA VAL A 87 -23.18 -9.14 33.56
C VAL A 87 -23.48 -10.14 32.45
N ARG A 88 -23.88 -11.37 32.83
CA ARG A 88 -24.19 -12.44 31.86
C ARG A 88 -25.20 -13.41 32.45
N GLU A 89 -26.17 -13.81 31.64
CA GLU A 89 -27.01 -14.98 31.89
C GLU A 89 -26.59 -16.10 30.94
N THR A 90 -26.15 -17.22 31.50
CA THR A 90 -25.66 -18.36 30.73
C THR A 90 -26.66 -19.50 30.79
N ARG A 91 -27.23 -19.85 29.62
CA ARG A 91 -28.15 -20.99 29.45
C ARG A 91 -27.63 -22.03 28.45
N THR A 92 -26.59 -21.68 27.70
CA THR A 92 -26.04 -22.49 26.62
C THR A 92 -25.06 -23.54 27.17
N PRO A 93 -25.31 -24.85 26.94
CA PRO A 93 -24.33 -25.90 27.21
C PRO A 93 -22.99 -25.63 26.51
N GLY A 94 -21.88 -26.01 27.13
CA GLY A 94 -20.51 -25.79 26.65
C GLY A 94 -19.91 -24.42 26.98
N THR A 95 -20.66 -23.51 27.61
CA THR A 95 -20.17 -22.16 27.92
C THR A 95 -19.22 -22.17 29.12
N LEU A 96 -18.07 -21.51 28.97
CA LEU A 96 -17.07 -21.32 30.03
C LEU A 96 -17.46 -20.16 30.98
N LEU A 97 -17.36 -20.41 32.28
CA LEU A 97 -17.61 -19.46 33.36
C LEU A 97 -16.32 -19.24 34.16
N GLY A 98 -15.95 -17.98 34.39
CA GLY A 98 -14.72 -17.60 35.09
C GLY A 98 -13.46 -17.56 34.20
N ILE A 99 -13.60 -17.77 32.89
CA ILE A 99 -12.47 -17.79 31.95
C ILE A 99 -11.79 -16.41 31.83
N TYR A 100 -12.56 -15.32 31.77
CA TYR A 100 -12.00 -13.98 31.69
C TYR A 100 -11.28 -13.58 32.97
N ASP A 101 -11.82 -13.99 34.11
CA ASP A 101 -11.18 -13.80 35.40
C ASP A 101 -9.83 -14.52 35.42
N LEU A 102 -9.77 -15.79 34.99
CA LEU A 102 -8.51 -16.54 34.87
C LEU A 102 -7.48 -15.85 33.95
N LEU A 103 -7.93 -15.36 32.79
CA LEU A 103 -7.03 -14.84 31.76
C LEU A 103 -6.47 -13.45 32.06
N PHE A 104 -7.15 -12.67 32.90
CA PHE A 104 -6.88 -11.24 33.05
C PHE A 104 -6.83 -10.72 34.48
N ALA A 105 -7.30 -11.48 35.47
CA ALA A 105 -7.39 -11.02 36.85
C ALA A 105 -6.83 -12.06 37.84
N PRO A 106 -6.27 -11.62 38.98
CA PRO A 106 -5.85 -12.53 40.04
C PRO A 106 -7.02 -13.09 40.87
N ALA A 107 -8.18 -12.45 40.80
CA ALA A 107 -9.39 -12.78 41.56
C ALA A 107 -10.64 -12.60 40.68
N TYR A 108 -11.72 -13.31 40.98
CA TYR A 108 -12.98 -13.19 40.24
C TYR A 108 -13.53 -11.77 40.36
N ARG A 109 -13.87 -11.14 39.23
CA ARG A 109 -14.55 -9.84 39.18
C ARG A 109 -16.06 -9.97 39.20
N THR A 110 -16.56 -11.17 38.97
CA THR A 110 -18.00 -11.47 38.99
C THR A 110 -18.29 -12.55 40.02
N ARG A 111 -19.55 -12.60 40.46
CA ARG A 111 -20.09 -13.70 41.24
C ARG A 111 -21.00 -14.52 40.36
N ALA A 112 -20.83 -15.84 40.33
CA ALA A 112 -21.70 -16.74 39.59
C ALA A 112 -22.66 -17.50 40.52
N ARG A 113 -23.95 -17.55 40.19
CA ARG A 113 -24.99 -18.24 40.97
C ARG A 113 -25.89 -19.08 40.08
N THR A 114 -26.18 -20.30 40.49
CA THR A 114 -27.10 -21.19 39.78
C THR A 114 -28.55 -20.71 39.90
N MET A 115 -29.30 -20.69 38.80
CA MET A 115 -30.75 -20.41 38.81
C MET A 115 -31.56 -21.67 39.06
N GLN A 116 -31.13 -22.76 38.44
CA GLN A 116 -31.76 -24.08 38.48
C GLN A 116 -30.70 -25.12 38.93
N SER A 117 -31.09 -26.38 39.07
CA SER A 117 -30.09 -27.44 39.25
C SER A 117 -29.20 -27.48 38.01
N CYS A 118 -27.89 -27.31 38.18
CA CYS A 118 -26.93 -27.26 37.08
C CYS A 118 -25.93 -28.40 37.19
N THR A 119 -25.61 -29.01 36.06
CA THR A 119 -24.48 -29.94 35.92
C THR A 119 -23.33 -29.17 35.26
N LEU A 120 -22.19 -29.12 35.94
CA LEU A 120 -21.04 -28.31 35.55
C LEU A 120 -19.78 -29.19 35.55
N LEU A 121 -18.88 -28.96 34.60
CA LEU A 121 -17.53 -29.51 34.66
C LEU A 121 -16.62 -28.45 35.29
N ARG A 122 -16.10 -28.73 36.48
CA ARG A 122 -15.15 -27.86 37.20
C ARG A 122 -13.73 -28.25 36.78
N ILE A 123 -12.94 -27.29 36.35
CA ILE A 123 -11.53 -27.45 35.96
C ILE A 123 -10.67 -26.56 36.86
N ASP A 124 -9.59 -27.10 37.43
CA ASP A 124 -8.64 -26.31 38.23
C ASP A 124 -7.94 -25.24 37.37
N ALA A 125 -7.90 -24.01 37.87
CA ALA A 125 -7.18 -22.89 37.26
C ALA A 125 -5.70 -23.23 37.03
N THR A 126 -5.08 -24.00 37.93
CA THR A 126 -3.68 -24.40 37.84
C THR A 126 -3.42 -25.28 36.63
N ALA A 127 -4.31 -26.24 36.35
CA ALA A 127 -4.21 -27.13 35.19
C ALA A 127 -4.38 -26.35 33.89
N LEU A 128 -5.37 -25.44 33.84
CA LEU A 128 -5.63 -24.63 32.66
C LEU A 128 -4.48 -23.64 32.37
N ASN A 129 -3.87 -23.05 33.40
CA ASN A 129 -2.68 -22.21 33.24
C ASN A 129 -1.47 -22.99 32.72
N ARG A 130 -1.25 -24.23 33.19
CA ARG A 130 -0.20 -25.12 32.64
C ARG A 130 -0.44 -25.43 31.17
N LEU A 131 -1.69 -25.68 30.79
CA LEU A 131 -2.08 -25.89 29.39
C LEU A 131 -1.76 -24.66 28.54
N ILE A 132 -2.18 -23.47 28.97
CA ILE A 132 -1.93 -22.21 28.23
C ILE A 132 -0.43 -21.93 28.11
N TYR A 133 0.35 -22.20 29.17
CA TYR A 133 1.80 -22.02 29.15
C TYR A 133 2.47 -22.97 28.15
N ARG A 134 2.06 -24.24 28.13
CA ARG A 134 2.61 -25.25 27.20
C ARG A 134 2.17 -25.01 25.76
N PHE A 135 0.92 -24.59 25.56
CA PHE A 135 0.31 -24.35 24.27
C PHE A 135 -0.30 -22.94 24.20
N PRO A 136 0.51 -21.90 23.91
CA PRO A 136 0.04 -20.50 23.89
C PRO A 136 -1.11 -20.24 22.91
N GLN A 137 -1.23 -21.06 21.85
CA GLN A 137 -2.31 -21.02 20.86
C GLN A 137 -3.69 -21.16 21.51
N VAL A 138 -3.81 -22.00 22.56
CA VAL A 138 -5.07 -22.33 23.25
C VAL A 138 -5.74 -21.06 23.80
N ARG A 139 -4.95 -20.05 24.19
CA ARG A 139 -5.47 -18.76 24.67
C ARG A 139 -6.37 -18.07 23.64
N GLN A 140 -6.09 -18.23 22.34
CA GLN A 140 -6.88 -17.62 21.27
C GLN A 140 -8.21 -18.35 21.03
N HIS A 141 -8.32 -19.61 21.44
CA HIS A 141 -9.53 -20.42 21.31
C HIS A 141 -10.42 -20.34 22.56
N LEU A 142 -9.85 -20.08 23.74
CA LEU A 142 -10.58 -19.91 25.00
C LEU A 142 -11.41 -18.63 25.05
N ALA A 143 -10.96 -17.57 24.38
CA ALA A 143 -11.58 -16.26 24.37
C ALA A 143 -11.33 -15.55 23.02
N PRO A 144 -12.24 -14.68 22.56
CA PRO A 144 -12.09 -13.93 21.32
C PRO A 144 -11.04 -12.81 21.46
N MET A 145 -9.76 -13.19 21.59
CA MET A 145 -8.65 -12.29 21.91
C MET A 145 -8.49 -11.16 20.90
N LYS A 146 -8.77 -11.41 19.62
CA LYS A 146 -8.73 -10.38 18.56
C LYS A 146 -9.77 -9.28 18.81
N VAL A 147 -11.01 -9.67 19.12
CA VAL A 147 -12.08 -8.71 19.44
C VAL A 147 -11.73 -7.94 20.71
N ILE A 148 -11.30 -8.62 21.78
CA ILE A 148 -10.88 -7.98 23.04
C ILE A 148 -9.76 -6.96 22.80
N SER A 149 -8.74 -7.32 22.01
CA SER A 149 -7.63 -6.43 21.66
C SER A 149 -8.12 -5.20 20.89
N ARG A 150 -9.06 -5.38 19.95
CA ARG A 150 -9.66 -4.29 19.19
C ARG A 150 -10.51 -3.38 20.07
N LEU A 151 -11.39 -3.93 20.91
CA LEU A 151 -12.21 -3.14 21.84
C LEU A 151 -11.34 -2.30 22.79
N ARG A 152 -10.21 -2.86 23.25
CA ARG A 152 -9.25 -2.14 24.09
C ARG A 152 -8.63 -0.91 23.41
N THR A 153 -8.66 -0.84 22.07
CA THR A 153 -8.20 0.32 21.30
C THR A 153 -9.28 1.35 21.02
N ILE A 154 -10.55 1.05 21.32
CA ILE A 154 -11.66 1.99 21.12
C ILE A 154 -11.68 2.95 22.32
N PRO A 155 -11.56 4.28 22.13
CA PRO A 155 -11.45 5.26 23.22
C PRO A 155 -12.46 5.12 24.35
N MET A 156 -13.74 4.94 24.00
CA MET A 156 -14.83 4.77 24.97
C MET A 156 -14.70 3.49 25.82
N LEU A 157 -13.99 2.47 25.31
CA LEU A 157 -13.84 1.16 25.95
C LEU A 157 -12.42 0.92 26.48
N GLY A 158 -11.42 1.68 26.04
CA GLY A 158 -10.01 1.40 26.28
C GLY A 158 -9.59 1.51 27.74
N ARG A 159 -10.35 2.26 28.55
CA ARG A 159 -10.15 2.41 30.01
C ARG A 159 -10.88 1.35 30.83
N LEU A 160 -11.66 0.47 30.20
CA LEU A 160 -12.34 -0.62 30.89
C LEU A 160 -11.34 -1.69 31.32
N GLU A 161 -11.69 -2.39 32.40
CA GLU A 161 -10.92 -3.54 32.84
C GLU A 161 -10.96 -4.66 31.77
N PRO A 162 -9.87 -5.40 31.53
CA PRO A 162 -9.83 -6.44 30.51
C PRO A 162 -10.89 -7.54 30.70
N VAL A 163 -11.30 -7.84 31.94
CA VAL A 163 -12.39 -8.78 32.22
C VAL A 163 -13.72 -8.28 31.65
N ALA A 164 -14.03 -6.99 31.82
CA ALA A 164 -15.24 -6.39 31.24
C ALA A 164 -15.19 -6.37 29.70
N LEU A 165 -14.01 -6.14 29.11
CA LEU A 165 -13.81 -6.25 27.66
C LEU A 165 -14.05 -7.68 27.15
N GLY A 166 -13.70 -8.71 27.93
CA GLY A 166 -14.03 -10.09 27.63
C GLY A 166 -15.53 -10.34 27.55
N PHE A 167 -16.28 -9.90 28.56
CA PHE A 167 -17.75 -10.00 28.55
C PHE A 167 -18.38 -9.20 27.41
N LEU A 168 -17.86 -8.02 27.09
CA LEU A 168 -18.32 -7.24 25.94
C LEU A 168 -18.06 -7.98 24.63
N ALA A 169 -16.88 -8.57 24.45
CA ALA A 169 -16.53 -9.31 23.24
C ALA A 169 -17.48 -10.49 22.99
N ASP A 170 -17.89 -11.21 24.05
CA ASP A 170 -18.93 -12.24 23.95
C ASP A 170 -20.31 -11.65 23.61
N ALA A 171 -20.65 -10.52 24.20
CA ALA A 171 -21.96 -9.87 24.01
C ALA A 171 -22.13 -9.27 22.60
N PHE A 172 -21.05 -8.80 21.97
CA PHE A 172 -21.08 -8.27 20.61
C PHE A 172 -21.37 -9.34 19.55
N GLY A 173 -21.02 -10.61 19.80
CA GLY A 173 -21.20 -11.69 18.83
C GLY A 173 -20.47 -11.43 17.51
N ASP A 174 -21.16 -11.71 16.40
CA ASP A 174 -20.63 -11.50 15.04
C ASP A 174 -20.67 -10.02 14.61
N THR A 175 -19.65 -9.58 13.88
CA THR A 175 -19.58 -8.21 13.36
C THR A 175 -20.60 -7.97 12.25
N LEU A 176 -21.36 -6.88 12.32
CA LEU A 176 -22.33 -6.50 11.29
C LEU A 176 -21.65 -5.73 10.15
N THR A 177 -22.01 -6.04 8.90
CA THR A 177 -21.48 -5.39 7.70
C THR A 177 -22.57 -4.63 6.96
N PHE A 178 -22.35 -3.35 6.67
CA PHE A 178 -23.25 -2.49 5.90
C PHE A 178 -22.59 -2.06 4.59
N ALA A 179 -23.35 -2.06 3.50
CA ALA A 179 -22.87 -1.59 2.19
C ALA A 179 -22.86 -0.06 2.11
N ALA A 180 -22.02 0.50 1.23
CA ALA A 180 -21.99 1.94 0.98
C ALA A 180 -23.36 2.48 0.54
N GLY A 181 -23.84 3.54 1.19
CA GLY A 181 -25.14 4.17 0.97
C GLY A 181 -26.32 3.48 1.66
N GLN A 182 -26.09 2.43 2.46
CA GLN A 182 -27.14 1.74 3.20
C GLN A 182 -27.47 2.48 4.50
N ASP A 183 -28.76 2.61 4.80
CA ASP A 183 -29.26 3.14 6.06
C ASP A 183 -29.06 2.09 7.17
N ILE A 184 -28.46 2.49 8.28
CA ILE A 184 -28.23 1.60 9.44
C ILE A 184 -29.49 1.60 10.32
N TYR A 185 -30.00 2.79 10.61
CA TYR A 185 -31.30 3.01 11.23
C TYR A 185 -31.82 4.40 10.83
N THR A 186 -33.14 4.54 10.91
CA THR A 186 -33.87 5.76 10.55
C THR A 186 -34.48 6.46 11.77
N LEU A 187 -34.85 7.72 11.60
CA LEU A 187 -35.51 8.50 12.65
C LEU A 187 -36.81 7.81 13.10
N ASN A 188 -37.00 7.68 14.42
CA ASN A 188 -38.10 6.99 15.10
C ASN A 188 -38.16 5.46 14.93
N GLU A 189 -37.13 4.84 14.34
CA GLU A 189 -37.03 3.39 14.29
C GLU A 189 -36.82 2.82 15.70
N VAL A 190 -37.46 1.69 16.02
CA VAL A 190 -37.34 1.05 17.33
C VAL A 190 -36.08 0.19 17.34
N GLU A 191 -34.99 0.76 17.83
CA GLU A 191 -33.68 0.12 17.95
C GLU A 191 -33.07 0.49 19.31
N ASP A 192 -32.56 -0.50 20.04
CA ASP A 192 -31.95 -0.33 21.37
C ASP A 192 -30.46 -0.68 21.39
N ARG A 193 -29.88 -1.01 20.22
CA ARG A 193 -28.47 -1.35 20.10
C ARG A 193 -27.59 -0.13 19.96
N ILE A 194 -26.47 -0.17 20.66
CA ILE A 194 -25.35 0.75 20.53
C ILE A 194 -24.38 0.16 19.51
N PHE A 195 -23.91 0.99 18.59
CA PHE A 195 -23.00 0.58 17.53
C PHE A 195 -21.61 1.21 17.74
N PHE A 196 -20.56 0.40 17.59
CA PHE A 196 -19.16 0.85 17.58
C PHE A 196 -18.57 0.56 16.21
N ILE A 197 -18.00 1.59 15.56
CA ILE A 197 -17.39 1.45 14.25
C ILE A 197 -16.06 0.73 14.40
N ASP A 198 -16.00 -0.52 13.95
CA ASP A 198 -14.74 -1.24 13.82
C ASP A 198 -13.94 -0.63 12.66
N GLN A 199 -14.54 -0.63 11.46
CA GLN A 199 -13.93 -0.04 10.29
C GLN A 199 -14.97 0.49 9.28
N GLY A 200 -14.88 1.77 8.91
CA GLY A 200 -15.76 2.39 7.93
C GLY A 200 -16.12 3.83 8.31
N GLN A 201 -17.11 4.37 7.62
CA GLN A 201 -17.55 5.75 7.79
C GLN A 201 -19.08 5.79 7.88
N VAL A 202 -19.58 6.42 8.94
CA VAL A 202 -21.01 6.61 9.17
C VAL A 202 -21.30 8.11 9.26
N ARG A 203 -22.31 8.56 8.53
CA ARG A 203 -22.89 9.89 8.71
C ARG A 203 -24.10 9.78 9.63
N VAL A 204 -24.10 10.60 10.66
CA VAL A 204 -25.18 10.70 11.66
C VAL A 204 -25.82 12.07 11.51
N ASP A 205 -27.12 12.11 11.23
CA ASP A 205 -27.86 13.34 11.02
C ASP A 205 -28.52 13.78 12.34
N LEU A 206 -27.78 14.56 13.14
CA LEU A 206 -28.21 15.10 14.44
C LEU A 206 -28.97 16.43 14.27
N ALA A 207 -29.61 16.90 15.34
CA ALA A 207 -30.40 18.13 15.34
C ALA A 207 -29.57 19.39 15.01
N ASP A 208 -28.27 19.39 15.31
CA ASP A 208 -27.31 20.47 15.03
C ASP A 208 -26.59 20.32 13.68
N GLY A 209 -26.91 19.27 12.92
CA GLY A 209 -26.43 19.03 11.56
C GLY A 209 -25.89 17.62 11.34
N PRO A 210 -25.35 17.34 10.15
CA PRO A 210 -24.70 16.06 9.85
C PRO A 210 -23.30 16.00 10.48
N HIS A 211 -23.01 14.90 11.16
CA HIS A 211 -21.71 14.57 11.72
C HIS A 211 -21.14 13.30 11.06
N TRP A 212 -19.84 13.30 10.75
CA TRP A 212 -19.19 12.14 10.16
C TRP A 212 -18.27 11.45 11.17
N LEU A 213 -18.49 10.15 11.34
CA LEU A 213 -17.80 9.31 12.29
C LEU A 213 -16.95 8.27 11.56
N GLY A 214 -15.67 8.17 11.93
CA GLY A 214 -14.74 7.15 11.44
C GLY A 214 -14.49 6.04 12.47
N ASN A 215 -13.46 5.21 12.20
CA ASN A 215 -13.11 4.05 13.04
C ASN A 215 -12.96 4.43 14.53
N GLY A 216 -13.51 3.60 15.42
CA GLY A 216 -13.46 3.79 16.88
C GLY A 216 -14.46 4.81 17.44
N ALA A 217 -15.38 5.33 16.63
CA ALA A 217 -16.54 6.08 17.11
C ALA A 217 -17.69 5.16 17.54
N ALA A 218 -18.51 5.65 18.48
CA ALA A 218 -19.77 5.02 18.87
C ALA A 218 -20.95 5.85 18.37
N PHE A 219 -22.06 5.20 18.02
CA PHE A 219 -23.29 5.84 17.58
C PHE A 219 -24.50 4.95 17.95
N GLY A 220 -25.71 5.43 17.64
CA GLY A 220 -26.95 4.76 18.07
C GLY A 220 -27.33 5.06 19.52
N LEU A 221 -27.08 6.30 19.96
CA LEU A 221 -27.22 6.73 21.35
C LEU A 221 -28.32 7.77 21.48
N LEU A 222 -29.33 7.47 22.28
CA LEU A 222 -30.58 8.22 22.37
C LEU A 222 -30.42 9.49 23.21
N ALA A 223 -30.70 10.68 22.66
CA ALA A 223 -30.76 11.91 23.45
C ALA A 223 -32.16 12.18 24.02
N HIS A 224 -32.78 11.21 24.73
CA HIS A 224 -33.89 11.56 25.63
C HIS A 224 -34.18 10.56 26.74
N SER A 225 -34.00 11.00 27.99
CA SER A 225 -34.48 10.33 29.21
C SER A 225 -35.99 10.50 29.35
N GLY A 226 -36.77 9.77 28.55
CA GLY A 226 -38.21 9.63 28.73
C GLY A 226 -38.53 8.22 29.21
N ALA A 227 -39.34 8.09 30.26
CA ALA A 227 -39.83 6.82 30.82
C ALA A 227 -40.81 6.08 29.86
N ARG A 228 -40.39 5.84 28.62
CA ARG A 228 -41.11 5.02 27.64
C ARG A 228 -40.40 3.68 27.47
N THR A 229 -41.19 2.63 27.51
CA THR A 229 -40.78 1.22 27.40
C THR A 229 -40.30 0.81 26.01
N THR A 230 -40.39 1.70 25.01
CA THR A 230 -39.87 1.52 23.65
C THR A 230 -38.92 2.67 23.34
N ARG A 231 -37.64 2.31 23.14
CA ARG A 231 -36.59 3.21 22.72
C ARG A 231 -36.62 3.35 21.20
N ALA A 232 -36.84 4.58 20.72
CA ALA A 232 -36.89 4.90 19.31
C ALA A 232 -35.81 5.94 18.99
N MET A 233 -35.12 5.76 17.87
CA MET A 233 -33.98 6.58 17.47
C MET A 233 -34.39 8.05 17.24
N ASP A 234 -33.61 8.99 17.75
CA ASP A 234 -33.83 10.44 17.62
C ASP A 234 -33.06 11.09 16.46
N HIS A 235 -32.28 10.29 15.74
CA HIS A 235 -31.52 10.68 14.56
C HIS A 235 -31.43 9.51 13.58
N SER A 236 -30.98 9.77 12.35
CA SER A 236 -30.69 8.73 11.36
C SER A 236 -29.19 8.51 11.20
N ALA A 237 -28.81 7.29 10.85
CA ALA A 237 -27.43 6.94 10.55
C ALA A 237 -27.32 6.21 9.21
N HIS A 238 -26.38 6.68 8.39
CA HIS A 238 -26.18 6.23 7.02
C HIS A 238 -24.72 5.82 6.83
N ALA A 239 -24.47 4.63 6.28
CA ALA A 239 -23.12 4.20 5.93
C ALA A 239 -22.65 4.90 4.65
N GLU A 240 -21.59 5.72 4.69
CA GLU A 240 -21.05 6.41 3.50
C GLU A 240 -20.15 5.49 2.66
N CYS A 241 -19.53 4.49 3.31
CA CYS A 241 -18.75 3.45 2.66
C CYS A 241 -19.06 2.07 3.27
N ASN A 242 -18.48 1.01 2.71
CA ASN A 242 -18.64 -0.33 3.31
C ASN A 242 -18.10 -0.33 4.75
N THR A 243 -19.00 -0.54 5.71
CA THR A 243 -18.73 -0.30 7.14
C THR A 243 -19.00 -1.55 7.96
N THR A 244 -18.05 -1.90 8.83
CA THR A 244 -18.16 -2.96 9.83
C THR A 244 -18.34 -2.36 11.22
N VAL A 245 -19.34 -2.87 11.96
CA VAL A 245 -19.67 -2.37 13.30
C VAL A 245 -19.89 -3.51 14.29
N PHE A 246 -19.53 -3.26 15.54
CA PHE A 246 -19.94 -4.07 16.69
C PHE A 246 -21.24 -3.51 17.25
N ALA A 247 -22.24 -4.37 17.48
CA ALA A 247 -23.54 -3.96 18.00
C ALA A 247 -23.87 -4.67 19.31
N ILE A 248 -24.34 -3.93 20.30
CA ILE A 248 -24.71 -4.48 21.62
C ILE A 248 -25.94 -3.78 22.16
N ASP A 249 -26.82 -4.51 22.85
CA ASP A 249 -27.97 -3.93 23.52
C ASP A 249 -27.54 -2.91 24.58
N HIS A 250 -28.19 -1.75 24.62
CA HIS A 250 -27.83 -0.67 25.53
C HIS A 250 -27.89 -1.10 27.01
N THR A 251 -28.94 -1.80 27.41
CA THR A 251 -29.12 -2.27 28.80
C THR A 251 -28.00 -3.21 29.24
N LEU A 252 -27.57 -4.11 28.35
CA LEU A 252 -26.47 -5.04 28.58
C LEU A 252 -25.12 -4.30 28.59
N PHE A 253 -24.93 -3.32 27.72
CA PHE A 253 -23.72 -2.48 27.73
C PHE A 253 -23.56 -1.75 29.07
N VAL A 254 -24.63 -1.12 29.56
CA VAL A 254 -24.63 -0.40 30.85
C VAL A 254 -24.43 -1.37 32.01
N SER A 255 -24.99 -2.58 31.96
CA SER A 255 -24.81 -3.56 33.03
C SER A 255 -23.37 -4.10 33.11
N ILE A 256 -22.72 -4.32 31.96
CA ILE A 256 -21.32 -4.78 31.90
C ILE A 256 -20.34 -3.66 32.24
N THR A 257 -20.50 -2.47 31.65
CA THR A 257 -19.51 -1.39 31.77
C THR A 257 -19.75 -0.47 32.95
N GLY A 258 -21.00 -0.28 33.35
CA GLY A 258 -21.39 0.74 34.32
C GLY A 258 -21.30 2.18 33.82
N LEU A 259 -21.00 2.39 32.53
CA LEU A 259 -20.86 3.70 31.92
C LEU A 259 -22.20 4.23 31.40
N ASN A 260 -22.33 5.55 31.32
CA ASN A 260 -23.38 6.22 30.56
C ASN A 260 -22.87 6.41 29.12
N PRO A 261 -23.36 5.63 28.14
CA PRO A 261 -22.81 5.64 26.80
C PRO A 261 -23.13 6.94 26.04
N GLU A 262 -24.30 7.54 26.26
CA GLU A 262 -24.73 8.79 25.62
C GLU A 262 -23.78 9.94 25.96
N GLN A 263 -23.52 10.12 27.25
CA GLN A 263 -22.63 11.19 27.73
C GLN A 263 -21.21 10.98 27.22
N ARG A 264 -20.67 9.76 27.33
CA ARG A 264 -19.31 9.44 26.93
C ARG A 264 -19.07 9.62 25.43
N ALA A 265 -20.01 9.21 24.59
CA ALA A 265 -19.86 9.36 23.14
C ALA A 265 -19.98 10.82 22.69
N ALA A 266 -20.86 11.60 23.32
CA ALA A 266 -20.97 13.04 23.05
C ALA A 266 -19.68 13.79 23.43
N GLU A 267 -19.12 13.50 24.62
CA GLU A 267 -17.83 14.05 25.06
C GLU A 267 -16.71 13.70 24.07
N GLU A 268 -16.64 12.44 23.64
CA GLU A 268 -15.68 11.94 22.65
C GLU A 268 -15.80 12.65 21.30
N MET A 269 -17.02 12.77 20.77
CA MET A 269 -17.26 13.42 19.48
C MET A 269 -16.89 14.91 19.52
N GLN A 270 -17.33 15.61 20.56
CA GLN A 270 -17.02 17.03 20.76
C GLN A 270 -15.52 17.25 20.91
N ARG A 271 -14.83 16.39 21.67
CA ARG A 271 -13.38 16.47 21.87
C ARG A 271 -12.61 16.32 20.55
N ARG A 272 -13.02 15.39 19.69
CA ARG A 272 -12.41 15.17 18.35
C ARG A 272 -12.58 16.40 17.46
N GLU A 273 -13.80 16.92 17.36
CA GLU A 273 -14.09 18.11 16.53
C GLU A 273 -13.32 19.34 17.01
N GLN A 274 -13.33 19.61 18.32
CA GLN A 274 -12.57 20.72 18.90
C GLN A 274 -11.07 20.59 18.69
N THR A 275 -10.54 19.37 18.76
CA THR A 275 -9.12 19.11 18.48
C THR A 275 -8.78 19.50 17.04
N ILE A 276 -9.56 19.02 16.07
CA ILE A 276 -9.35 19.27 14.64
C ILE A 276 -9.53 20.76 14.31
N ASP A 277 -10.51 21.43 14.92
CA ASP A 277 -10.76 22.86 14.74
C ASP A 277 -9.54 23.73 15.13
N ASN A 278 -8.73 23.27 16.09
CA ASN A 278 -7.57 23.99 16.61
C ASN A 278 -6.24 23.62 15.91
N LEU A 279 -6.20 22.54 15.10
CA LEU A 279 -4.98 22.07 14.45
C LEU A 279 -4.52 23.00 13.33
N VAL A 280 -3.30 23.53 13.44
CA VAL A 280 -2.70 24.45 12.47
C VAL A 280 -2.72 23.90 11.04
N VAL A 281 -2.43 22.61 10.87
CA VAL A 281 -2.41 21.94 9.55
C VAL A 281 -3.76 22.02 8.81
N PHE A 282 -4.87 22.18 9.54
CA PHE A 282 -6.24 22.25 9.00
C PHE A 282 -6.89 23.63 9.16
N GLN A 283 -6.18 24.65 9.65
CA GLN A 283 -6.78 25.95 9.97
C GLN A 283 -7.37 26.70 8.77
N ARG A 284 -6.90 26.44 7.54
CA ARG A 284 -7.45 27.07 6.32
C ARG A 284 -8.68 26.35 5.78
N LEU A 285 -9.01 25.16 6.30
CA LEU A 285 -10.24 24.45 5.94
C LEU A 285 -11.44 25.15 6.59
N SER A 286 -12.57 25.18 5.90
CA SER A 286 -13.82 25.67 6.48
C SER A 286 -14.29 24.77 7.63
N LYS A 287 -15.12 25.30 8.52
CA LYS A 287 -15.66 24.52 9.65
C LYS A 287 -16.39 23.25 9.18
N ASP A 288 -17.17 23.34 8.10
CA ASP A 288 -17.87 22.19 7.52
C ASP A 288 -16.91 21.16 6.92
N GLN A 289 -15.82 21.62 6.29
CA GLN A 289 -14.76 20.73 5.77
C GLN A 289 -14.04 19.99 6.90
N ARG A 290 -13.75 20.66 8.02
CA ARG A 290 -13.14 20.03 9.20
C ARG A 290 -14.08 19.01 9.86
N ARG A 291 -15.39 19.32 9.93
CA ARG A 291 -16.42 18.36 10.37
C ARG A 291 -16.58 17.16 9.45
N ARG A 292 -16.36 17.29 8.14
CA ARG A 292 -16.32 16.13 7.23
C ARG A 292 -15.04 15.32 7.38
N LEU A 293 -13.91 16.00 7.60
CA LEU A 293 -12.60 15.37 7.76
C LEU A 293 -12.57 14.39 8.95
N THR A 294 -13.31 14.67 10.04
CA THR A 294 -13.43 13.76 11.20
C THR A 294 -13.86 12.36 10.79
N GLY A 295 -14.72 12.24 9.78
CA GLY A 295 -15.19 10.97 9.23
C GLY A 295 -14.11 10.16 8.52
N PHE A 296 -13.02 10.78 8.10
CA PHE A 296 -11.87 10.12 7.47
C PHE A 296 -10.75 9.82 8.47
N MET A 297 -10.92 10.17 9.75
CA MET A 297 -9.95 9.92 10.81
C MET A 297 -10.36 8.71 11.66
N SER A 298 -9.38 7.89 12.03
CA SER A 298 -9.56 6.82 13.01
C SER A 298 -9.17 7.33 14.40
N HIS A 299 -9.97 7.01 15.43
CA HIS A 299 -9.63 7.35 16.82
C HIS A 299 -9.22 6.08 17.59
N TYR A 300 -8.04 6.13 18.20
CA TYR A 300 -7.47 5.03 18.98
C TYR A 300 -7.09 5.45 20.40
N TYR A 301 -7.25 4.52 21.33
CA TYR A 301 -6.66 4.55 22.66
C TYR A 301 -5.56 3.51 22.76
N PHE A 302 -4.38 3.90 23.23
CA PHE A 302 -3.25 2.99 23.41
C PHE A 302 -3.09 2.60 24.88
N PRO A 303 -3.38 1.34 25.25
CA PRO A 303 -3.34 0.91 26.64
C PRO A 303 -1.93 0.55 27.14
N ALA A 304 -0.97 0.45 26.23
CA ALA A 304 0.44 0.19 26.48
C ALA A 304 1.24 1.02 25.49
N ASN A 305 2.55 1.14 25.72
CA ASN A 305 3.43 1.83 24.80
C ASN A 305 3.35 1.18 23.41
N HIS A 306 3.17 2.00 22.38
CA HIS A 306 3.01 1.51 21.01
C HIS A 306 3.75 2.40 20.02
N HIS A 307 4.49 1.77 19.12
CA HIS A 307 5.29 2.47 18.13
C HIS A 307 4.42 2.92 16.95
N LEU A 308 4.29 4.24 16.73
CA LEU A 308 3.42 4.80 15.70
C LEU A 308 4.15 5.05 14.38
N ILE A 309 5.35 5.63 14.46
CA ILE A 309 6.18 6.02 13.31
C ILE A 309 7.62 5.66 13.65
N GLN A 310 8.33 5.00 12.73
CA GLN A 310 9.78 4.85 12.84
C GLN A 310 10.49 5.94 12.05
N GLN A 311 11.57 6.49 12.62
CA GLN A 311 12.47 7.38 11.88
C GLN A 311 12.95 6.70 10.60
N GLY A 312 12.78 7.39 9.48
CA GLY A 312 13.12 6.91 8.16
C GLY A 312 12.03 6.05 7.50
N GLU A 313 10.96 5.67 8.20
CA GLU A 313 9.81 5.05 7.55
C GLU A 313 9.12 6.05 6.62
N GLU A 314 8.70 5.58 5.45
CA GLU A 314 7.71 6.28 4.62
C GLU A 314 6.33 6.21 5.28
N ALA A 315 6.09 7.10 6.25
CA ALA A 315 4.83 7.11 6.98
C ALA A 315 3.64 7.31 6.04
N ASP A 316 2.56 6.58 6.33
CA ASP A 316 1.34 6.57 5.53
C ASP A 316 0.24 7.49 6.12
N SER A 317 0.45 8.01 7.33
CA SER A 317 -0.60 8.70 8.08
C SER A 317 -0.06 9.89 8.86
N LEU A 318 -0.91 10.91 8.98
CA LEU A 318 -0.81 11.93 10.01
C LEU A 318 -1.35 11.35 11.33
N TRP A 319 -0.60 11.53 12.41
CA TRP A 319 -1.03 11.17 13.76
C TRP A 319 -1.23 12.44 14.59
N VAL A 320 -2.36 12.54 15.28
CA VAL A 320 -2.69 13.66 16.16
C VAL A 320 -2.83 13.12 17.58
N LEU A 321 -2.01 13.64 18.49
CA LEU A 321 -2.13 13.40 19.92
C LEU A 321 -3.29 14.23 20.47
N LEU A 322 -4.27 13.59 21.10
CA LEU A 322 -5.33 14.32 21.81
C LEU A 322 -4.85 14.81 23.19
N ASP A 323 -5.63 15.73 23.75
CA ASP A 323 -5.38 16.27 25.08
C ASP A 323 -5.28 15.17 26.16
N GLY A 324 -4.49 15.40 27.21
CA GLY A 324 -4.23 14.42 28.26
C GLY A 324 -3.39 13.19 27.84
N GLY A 325 -2.99 13.08 26.58
CA GLY A 325 -2.07 12.04 26.11
C GLY A 325 -0.60 12.46 26.19
N HIS A 326 0.29 11.45 26.10
CA HIS A 326 1.74 11.64 26.04
C HIS A 326 2.33 10.92 24.84
N ALA A 327 3.28 11.57 24.17
CA ALA A 327 4.07 10.95 23.11
C ALA A 327 5.56 11.06 23.42
N ALA A 328 6.29 9.98 23.22
CA ALA A 328 7.74 9.98 23.25
C ALA A 328 8.28 10.12 21.83
N ILE A 329 9.09 11.15 21.60
CA ILE A 329 9.75 11.42 20.33
C ILE A 329 11.22 11.08 20.51
N HIS A 330 11.74 10.21 19.67
CA HIS A 330 13.16 9.89 19.62
C HIS A 330 13.68 10.00 18.19
N ALA A 331 14.88 10.55 18.04
CA ALA A 331 15.56 10.68 16.75
C ALA A 331 17.02 10.23 16.91
N LEU A 332 17.57 9.65 15.85
CA LEU A 332 18.98 9.41 15.69
C LEU A 332 19.60 10.58 14.93
N ASP A 333 20.79 11.01 15.34
CA ASP A 333 21.57 12.02 14.61
C ASP A 333 22.13 11.50 13.28
N GLY A 334 22.81 12.38 12.53
CA GLY A 334 23.45 12.02 11.26
C GLY A 334 24.49 10.91 11.37
N HIS A 335 25.03 10.69 12.57
CA HIS A 335 26.04 9.68 12.90
C HIS A 335 25.45 8.40 13.53
N GLY A 336 24.13 8.34 13.72
CA GLY A 336 23.42 7.20 14.31
C GLY A 336 23.34 7.20 15.85
N ASN A 337 23.76 8.28 16.53
CA ASN A 337 23.61 8.39 17.98
C ASN A 337 22.19 8.82 18.36
N LYS A 338 21.68 8.29 19.48
CA LYS A 338 20.38 8.68 20.02
C LYS A 338 20.40 10.14 20.50
N MET A 339 19.55 10.98 19.92
CA MET A 339 19.22 12.29 20.47
C MET A 339 18.37 12.13 21.73
N LEU A 340 18.30 13.19 22.54
CA LEU A 340 17.47 13.24 23.75
C LEU A 340 15.99 12.93 23.42
N THR A 341 15.45 11.93 24.09
CA THR A 341 14.02 11.60 24.01
C THR A 341 13.22 12.76 24.60
N THR A 342 12.32 13.32 23.80
CA THR A 342 11.41 14.39 24.24
C THR A 342 10.03 13.80 24.48
N ILE A 343 9.48 14.01 25.67
CA ILE A 343 8.09 13.70 25.97
C ILE A 343 7.28 14.96 25.69
N THR A 344 6.34 14.87 24.76
CA THR A 344 5.40 15.96 24.49
C THR A 344 4.06 15.67 25.16
N THR A 345 3.38 16.73 25.58
CA THR A 345 2.08 16.67 26.25
C THR A 345 1.14 17.68 25.63
N GLY A 346 -0.13 17.32 25.51
CA GLY A 346 -1.16 18.18 24.93
C GLY A 346 -1.28 18.04 23.41
N VAL A 347 -2.26 18.76 22.84
CA VAL A 347 -2.66 18.60 21.44
C VAL A 347 -1.52 18.95 20.49
N THR A 348 -0.99 17.94 19.82
CA THR A 348 0.12 18.05 18.85
C THR A 348 -0.13 17.06 17.71
N TYR A 349 0.50 17.28 16.56
CA TYR A 349 0.40 16.37 15.43
C TYR A 349 1.79 16.02 14.88
N PHE A 350 1.88 14.88 14.21
CA PHE A 350 3.09 14.30 13.67
C PHE A 350 2.85 13.67 12.31
N GLY A 351 3.88 13.63 11.46
CA GLY A 351 3.76 13.03 10.14
C GLY A 351 2.96 13.87 9.13
N GLU A 352 2.93 15.20 9.27
CA GLU A 352 2.21 16.10 8.33
C GLU A 352 2.62 15.90 6.86
N THR A 353 3.88 15.51 6.62
CA THR A 353 4.41 15.22 5.29
C THR A 353 3.79 13.97 4.64
N ALA A 354 3.24 13.04 5.44
CA ALA A 354 2.55 11.85 4.92
C ALA A 354 1.30 12.19 4.10
N LEU A 355 0.66 13.35 4.36
CA LEU A 355 -0.49 13.82 3.59
C LEU A 355 -0.13 14.26 2.16
N LEU A 356 1.15 14.58 1.91
CA LEU A 356 1.67 14.95 0.59
C LEU A 356 2.05 13.73 -0.27
N GLY A 357 2.07 12.55 0.35
CA GLY A 357 2.49 11.27 -0.21
C GLY A 357 3.30 10.46 0.79
N GLN A 358 3.73 9.26 0.40
CA GLN A 358 4.63 8.41 1.20
C GLN A 358 6.01 9.05 1.32
N MET A 359 6.16 9.96 2.28
CA MET A 359 7.39 10.70 2.57
C MET A 359 8.05 10.15 3.84
N PRO A 360 9.39 10.08 3.87
CA PRO A 360 10.10 9.61 5.04
C PRO A 360 9.97 10.59 6.22
N GLN A 361 9.91 10.03 7.43
CA GLN A 361 9.86 10.80 8.67
C GLN A 361 11.24 10.98 9.30
N ASP A 362 11.47 12.15 9.90
CA ASP A 362 12.77 12.51 10.48
C ASP A 362 12.94 12.05 11.93
N SER A 363 11.85 11.60 12.56
CA SER A 363 11.84 11.16 13.95
C SER A 363 10.91 9.95 14.12
N SER A 364 11.21 9.14 15.13
CA SER A 364 10.32 8.09 15.58
C SER A 364 9.38 8.63 16.65
N ILE A 365 8.14 8.14 16.64
CA ILE A 365 7.09 8.53 17.57
C ILE A 365 6.49 7.29 18.21
N GLU A 366 6.42 7.30 19.54
CA GLU A 366 5.86 6.25 20.36
C GLU A 366 4.72 6.82 21.20
N ALA A 367 3.53 6.24 21.07
CA ALA A 367 2.40 6.49 21.94
C ALA A 367 2.69 5.90 23.32
N GLN A 368 2.58 6.70 24.38
CA GLN A 368 2.69 6.19 25.75
C GLN A 368 1.38 5.53 26.19
N ALA A 369 1.47 4.62 27.16
CA ALA A 369 0.29 4.00 27.76
C ALA A 369 -0.72 5.04 28.27
N GLY A 370 -2.00 4.83 27.97
CA GLY A 370 -3.11 5.70 28.34
C GLY A 370 -3.37 6.87 27.38
N SER A 371 -2.64 6.97 26.26
CA SER A 371 -2.78 8.08 25.32
C SER A 371 -3.84 7.83 24.24
N GLU A 372 -4.51 8.91 23.81
CA GLU A 372 -5.53 8.92 22.75
C GLU A 372 -5.01 9.63 21.50
N TRP A 373 -5.33 9.06 20.33
CA TRP A 373 -4.73 9.47 19.06
C TRP A 373 -5.73 9.44 17.90
N LEU A 374 -5.73 10.49 17.08
CA LEU A 374 -6.36 10.45 15.76
C LEU A 374 -5.35 10.07 14.70
N ARG A 375 -5.74 9.21 13.77
CA ARG A 375 -4.95 8.85 12.59
C ARG A 375 -5.70 9.23 11.33
N LEU A 376 -5.03 9.96 10.44
CA LEU A 376 -5.53 10.28 9.09
C LEU A 376 -4.60 9.67 8.05
N HIS A 377 -5.06 8.63 7.36
CA HIS A 377 -4.29 7.95 6.33
C HIS A 377 -4.28 8.75 5.02
N TRP A 378 -3.14 8.78 4.31
CA TRP A 378 -2.95 9.63 3.12
C TRP A 378 -3.94 9.34 1.99
N THR A 379 -4.37 8.08 1.81
CA THR A 379 -5.39 7.73 0.81
C THR A 379 -6.77 8.23 1.18
N ASP A 380 -7.09 8.25 2.46
CA ASP A 380 -8.41 8.63 2.95
C ASP A 380 -8.49 10.16 2.94
N PHE A 381 -7.37 10.84 3.24
CA PHE A 381 -7.21 12.26 2.96
C PHE A 381 -7.31 12.60 1.46
N ARG A 382 -6.72 11.78 0.59
CA ARG A 382 -6.87 11.96 -0.87
C ARG A 382 -8.33 11.81 -1.30
N GLN A 383 -9.04 10.83 -0.75
CA GLN A 383 -10.46 10.63 -1.02
C GLN A 383 -11.27 11.85 -0.58
N PHE A 384 -11.02 12.37 0.63
CA PHE A 384 -11.63 13.61 1.12
C PHE A 384 -11.39 14.81 0.16
N VAL A 385 -10.15 14.99 -0.31
CA VAL A 385 -9.82 16.03 -1.31
C VAL A 385 -10.54 15.81 -2.64
N ASP A 386 -10.66 14.56 -3.09
CA ASP A 386 -11.32 14.21 -4.35
C ASP A 386 -12.85 14.40 -4.26
N ASP A 387 -13.45 14.26 -3.06
CA ASP A 387 -14.89 14.40 -2.80
C ASP A 387 -15.37 15.86 -2.67
N GLU A 388 -14.47 16.76 -2.29
CA GLU A 388 -14.76 18.17 -2.06
C GLU A 388 -14.43 19.08 -3.27
N PRO A 389 -15.28 20.06 -3.60
CA PRO A 389 -15.01 20.99 -4.70
C PRO A 389 -13.93 22.03 -4.33
N GLY A 390 -12.79 21.99 -5.02
CA GLY A 390 -11.73 23.01 -4.89
C GLY A 390 -10.32 22.41 -4.79
N ASN A 391 -9.29 23.27 -4.82
CA ASN A 391 -7.89 22.83 -4.69
C ASN A 391 -7.45 22.79 -3.21
N LEU A 392 -8.13 22.00 -2.40
CA LEU A 392 -7.91 21.85 -0.94
C LEU A 392 -6.47 21.53 -0.54
N ARG A 393 -5.70 20.90 -1.45
CA ARG A 393 -4.27 20.61 -1.20
C ARG A 393 -3.41 21.86 -0.97
N ARG A 394 -3.82 23.02 -1.50
CA ARG A 394 -3.09 24.29 -1.29
C ARG A 394 -3.39 24.91 0.07
N ASP A 395 -4.49 24.49 0.69
CA ASP A 395 -4.98 25.03 1.95
C ASP A 395 -4.43 24.24 3.15
N ILE A 396 -3.72 23.13 2.92
CA ILE A 396 -2.98 22.43 3.96
C ILE A 396 -1.66 23.16 4.22
N GLU A 397 -1.47 23.64 5.44
CA GLU A 397 -0.23 24.29 5.85
C GLU A 397 0.72 23.26 6.48
N VAL A 398 1.64 22.72 5.66
CA VAL A 398 2.72 21.84 6.15
C VAL A 398 3.88 22.73 6.63
N ARG A 399 4.17 22.70 7.93
CA ARG A 399 5.18 23.54 8.62
C ARG A 399 6.64 23.13 8.36
N THR A 400 6.88 22.26 7.41
CA THR A 400 8.22 21.70 7.17
C THR A 400 9.08 22.65 6.31
N LYS A 401 10.31 22.95 6.77
CA LYS A 401 11.36 23.71 6.02
C LYS A 401 11.70 23.09 4.65
N ARG A 402 11.29 21.83 4.39
CA ARG A 402 11.32 21.14 3.08
C ARG A 402 10.18 21.55 2.13
N GLN A 403 9.57 22.72 2.30
CA GLN A 403 8.68 23.35 1.31
C GLN A 403 9.33 23.49 -0.08
N ALA A 404 10.65 23.34 -0.21
CA ALA A 404 11.38 23.56 -1.46
C ALA A 404 10.92 22.69 -2.65
N VAL A 405 10.23 21.56 -2.45
CA VAL A 405 9.87 20.68 -3.58
C VAL A 405 8.58 19.87 -3.38
N VAL A 406 7.49 20.43 -2.84
CA VAL A 406 6.19 19.90 -3.28
C VAL A 406 6.04 20.42 -4.70
N ALA A 407 6.47 19.63 -5.67
CA ALA A 407 6.40 20.00 -7.07
C ALA A 407 5.00 20.55 -7.31
N SER A 408 4.90 21.85 -7.61
CA SER A 408 3.61 22.51 -7.78
C SER A 408 2.80 21.67 -8.78
N GLU A 409 1.48 21.63 -8.65
CA GLU A 409 0.62 20.90 -9.60
C GLU A 409 1.01 21.18 -11.06
N GLN A 410 1.52 22.38 -11.33
CA GLN A 410 2.12 22.80 -12.60
C GLN A 410 3.42 22.07 -12.97
N GLN A 411 4.35 21.83 -12.03
CA GLN A 411 5.53 20.98 -12.26
C GLN A 411 5.15 19.50 -12.46
N ARG A 412 4.16 18.96 -11.73
CA ARG A 412 3.62 17.61 -11.99
C ARG A 412 2.94 17.51 -13.36
N GLN A 413 2.23 18.55 -13.80
CA GLN A 413 1.68 18.63 -15.16
C GLN A 413 2.78 18.69 -16.23
N LYS A 414 3.92 19.35 -15.93
CA LYS A 414 5.09 19.43 -16.83
C LYS A 414 5.87 18.11 -16.89
N TYR A 415 5.94 17.38 -15.78
CA TYR A 415 6.63 16.09 -15.65
C TYR A 415 5.64 14.99 -15.26
N ALA A 416 4.73 14.64 -16.18
CA ALA A 416 3.67 13.65 -15.95
C ALA A 416 4.17 12.22 -15.60
N TRP A 417 5.48 11.97 -15.69
CA TRP A 417 6.14 10.72 -15.33
C TRP A 417 6.60 10.66 -13.87
N LEU A 418 6.54 11.78 -13.12
CA LEU A 418 6.80 11.79 -11.67
C LEU A 418 5.70 11.04 -10.94
N GLN A 419 6.10 10.15 -10.04
CA GLN A 419 5.17 9.38 -9.23
C GLN A 419 4.56 10.21 -8.08
N PRO A 420 3.41 9.81 -7.51
CA PRO A 420 2.86 10.46 -6.32
C PRO A 420 3.85 10.41 -5.15
N GLY A 421 4.22 11.57 -4.63
CA GLY A 421 5.23 11.70 -3.55
C GLY A 421 6.69 11.74 -4.03
N GLU A 422 6.94 11.61 -5.34
CA GLU A 422 8.27 11.82 -5.92
C GLU A 422 8.57 13.33 -6.03
N LEU A 423 9.73 13.74 -5.53
CA LEU A 423 10.18 15.14 -5.47
C LEU A 423 11.36 15.33 -6.43
N LEU A 424 11.31 16.40 -7.23
CA LEU A 424 12.38 16.80 -8.15
C LEU A 424 13.43 17.62 -7.39
N ILE A 425 14.58 17.02 -7.08
CA ILE A 425 15.57 17.64 -6.21
C ILE A 425 16.49 18.55 -7.00
N LEU A 426 17.02 18.05 -8.12
CA LEU A 426 17.96 18.78 -8.96
C LEU A 426 17.69 18.48 -10.44
N LEU A 427 17.73 19.52 -11.26
CA LEU A 427 17.71 19.41 -12.71
C LEU A 427 19.00 20.02 -13.24
N SER A 428 19.81 19.22 -13.92
CA SER A 428 21.06 19.67 -14.55
C SER A 428 20.94 19.56 -16.07
N ARG A 429 21.41 20.59 -16.78
CA ARG A 429 21.47 20.63 -18.26
C ARG A 429 22.91 20.39 -18.71
N ARG A 430 23.10 20.13 -20.01
CA ARG A 430 24.44 20.12 -20.62
C ARG A 430 25.08 21.51 -20.49
N HIS A 431 26.40 21.55 -20.29
CA HIS A 431 27.20 22.77 -20.21
C HIS A 431 27.27 23.42 -21.60
N TRP A 432 27.22 24.75 -21.67
CA TRP A 432 27.19 25.52 -22.94
C TRP A 432 28.39 25.23 -23.86
N ILE A 433 29.50 24.75 -23.31
CA ILE A 433 30.66 24.30 -24.11
C ILE A 433 30.31 23.14 -25.05
N ALA A 434 29.31 22.31 -24.72
CA ALA A 434 28.83 21.23 -25.58
C ALA A 434 28.21 21.80 -26.87
N PHE A 435 27.41 22.86 -26.72
CA PHE A 435 26.86 23.62 -27.85
C PHE A 435 27.98 24.30 -28.64
N LEU A 436 28.95 24.89 -27.94
CA LEU A 436 30.08 25.56 -28.59
C LEU A 436 30.88 24.59 -29.47
N ARG A 437 31.25 23.41 -28.93
CA ARG A 437 32.08 22.42 -29.62
C ARG A 437 31.38 21.80 -30.83
N LYS A 438 30.07 21.52 -30.74
CA LYS A 438 29.30 20.94 -31.84
C LYS A 438 28.79 21.99 -32.83
N GLY A 439 28.45 23.19 -32.36
CA GLY A 439 27.81 24.25 -33.14
C GLY A 439 28.79 25.19 -33.86
N ILE A 440 29.95 25.52 -33.28
CA ILE A 440 30.90 26.45 -33.89
C ILE A 440 31.33 26.04 -35.30
N PRO A 441 31.69 24.76 -35.59
CA PRO A 441 32.11 24.39 -36.94
C PRO A 441 31.02 24.65 -37.99
N ALA A 442 29.76 24.35 -37.66
CA ALA A 442 28.62 24.63 -38.54
C ALA A 442 28.38 26.14 -38.70
N PHE A 443 28.54 26.92 -37.63
CA PHE A 443 28.42 28.38 -37.68
C PHE A 443 29.53 29.05 -38.49
N ILE A 444 30.79 28.62 -38.32
CA ILE A 444 31.93 29.11 -39.11
C ILE A 444 31.73 28.74 -40.57
N LEU A 445 31.33 27.50 -40.87
CA LEU A 445 31.03 27.06 -42.23
C LEU A 445 29.91 27.91 -42.86
N PHE A 446 28.84 28.17 -42.11
CA PHE A 446 27.77 29.08 -42.52
C PHE A 446 28.30 30.48 -42.82
N ALA A 447 29.08 31.09 -41.91
CA ALA A 447 29.62 32.43 -42.07
C ALA A 447 30.55 32.54 -43.29
N VAL A 448 31.41 31.54 -43.51
CA VAL A 448 32.33 31.49 -44.66
C VAL A 448 31.55 31.33 -45.97
N LEU A 449 30.59 30.40 -46.03
CA LEU A 449 29.77 30.19 -47.24
C LEU A 449 28.89 31.38 -47.56
N LEU A 450 28.34 32.04 -46.53
CA LEU A 450 27.57 33.27 -46.66
C LEU A 450 28.46 34.41 -47.20
N ALA A 451 29.67 34.56 -46.68
CA ALA A 451 30.63 35.55 -47.17
C ALA A 451 31.01 35.30 -48.64
N ILE A 452 31.24 34.03 -49.03
CA ILE A 452 31.50 33.63 -50.41
C ILE A 452 30.29 33.95 -51.31
N ALA A 453 29.08 33.67 -50.85
CA ALA A 453 27.85 33.95 -51.59
C ALA A 453 27.64 35.47 -51.81
N ILE A 454 27.89 36.30 -50.78
CA ILE A 454 27.78 37.76 -50.86
C ILE A 454 28.86 38.35 -51.76
N PHE A 455 30.11 37.91 -51.61
CA PHE A 455 31.23 38.39 -52.42
C PHE A 455 31.08 37.99 -53.89
N GLY A 456 30.69 36.73 -54.16
CA GLY A 456 30.41 36.23 -55.50
C GLY A 456 29.17 36.86 -56.16
N ALA A 457 28.27 37.46 -55.38
CA ALA A 457 27.16 38.26 -55.91
C ALA A 457 27.55 39.71 -56.23
N SER A 458 28.71 40.18 -55.73
CA SER A 458 29.14 41.59 -55.82
C SER A 458 30.05 41.89 -57.02
N ILE A 459 30.55 40.87 -57.75
CA ILE A 459 31.42 41.07 -58.92
C ILE A 459 30.62 40.76 -60.22
N PRO A 460 30.67 41.62 -61.27
CA PRO A 460 29.88 41.41 -62.50
C PRO A 460 30.37 40.20 -63.35
N GLY A 461 29.48 39.28 -63.78
CA GLY A 461 29.79 38.19 -64.73
C GLY A 461 29.08 36.83 -64.48
N TYR A 462 29.66 35.72 -64.98
CA TYR A 462 29.18 34.31 -64.88
C TYR A 462 29.16 33.70 -63.46
N GLN A 463 28.87 34.49 -62.43
CA GLN A 463 29.18 34.16 -61.02
C GLN A 463 27.99 33.61 -60.22
N LEU A 464 26.79 33.62 -60.80
CA LEU A 464 25.58 33.02 -60.22
C LEU A 464 25.75 31.51 -59.95
N TRP A 465 26.56 30.83 -60.76
CA TRP A 465 26.87 29.40 -60.60
C TRP A 465 27.69 29.07 -59.35
N ILE A 466 28.37 30.05 -58.73
CA ILE A 466 29.10 29.88 -57.47
C ILE A 466 28.27 30.42 -56.30
N ALA A 467 27.64 31.59 -56.48
CA ALA A 467 26.85 32.24 -55.44
C ALA A 467 25.61 31.41 -55.02
N ILE A 468 24.91 30.78 -55.98
CA ILE A 468 23.70 29.99 -55.69
C ILE A 468 24.06 28.72 -54.89
N PRO A 469 25.01 27.85 -55.31
CA PRO A 469 25.40 26.70 -54.50
C PRO A 469 25.99 27.07 -53.14
N ALA A 470 26.81 28.13 -53.06
CA ALA A 470 27.34 28.62 -51.80
C ALA A 470 26.22 29.09 -50.85
N GLY A 471 25.20 29.78 -51.38
CA GLY A 471 24.02 30.17 -50.63
C GLY A 471 23.19 28.97 -50.14
N VAL A 472 22.98 27.95 -50.99
CA VAL A 472 22.29 26.71 -50.60
C VAL A 472 23.06 25.97 -49.51
N LEU A 473 24.38 25.83 -49.65
CA LEU A 473 25.22 25.21 -48.62
C LEU A 473 25.27 26.03 -47.33
N ALA A 474 25.22 27.36 -47.41
CA ALA A 474 25.09 28.23 -46.24
C ALA A 474 23.76 27.95 -45.52
N ILE A 475 22.64 27.82 -46.24
CA ILE A 475 21.35 27.47 -45.63
C ILE A 475 21.42 26.09 -44.96
N ILE A 476 22.04 25.10 -45.60
CA ILE A 476 22.24 23.77 -44.99
C ILE A 476 23.09 23.86 -43.72
N ALA A 477 24.17 24.63 -43.73
CA ALA A 477 25.02 24.86 -42.56
C ALA A 477 24.27 25.60 -41.44
N LEU A 478 23.40 26.56 -41.77
CA LEU A 478 22.52 27.24 -40.83
C LEU A 478 21.50 26.28 -40.21
N LEU A 479 20.87 25.43 -41.02
CA LEU A 479 19.96 24.40 -40.52
C LEU A 479 20.69 23.39 -39.62
N ALA A 480 21.92 23.00 -39.95
CA ALA A 480 22.76 22.16 -39.10
C ALA A 480 23.13 22.85 -37.78
N PHE A 481 23.40 24.16 -37.79
CA PHE A 481 23.64 24.95 -36.58
C PHE A 481 22.38 25.06 -35.71
N ILE A 482 21.22 25.37 -36.31
CA ILE A 482 19.92 25.41 -35.63
C ILE A 482 19.60 24.04 -35.04
N TRP A 483 19.86 22.96 -35.77
CA TRP A 483 19.69 21.60 -35.29
C TRP A 483 20.55 21.31 -34.05
N GLY A 484 21.85 21.68 -34.08
CA GLY A 484 22.73 21.56 -32.93
C GLY A 484 22.31 22.42 -31.73
N ALA A 485 21.69 23.58 -31.97
CA ALA A 485 21.13 24.42 -30.92
C ALA A 485 19.90 23.76 -30.27
N ILE A 486 19.00 23.22 -31.09
CA ILE A 486 17.81 22.49 -30.63
C ILE A 486 18.23 21.24 -29.82
N ASP A 487 19.19 20.47 -30.29
CA ASP A 487 19.76 19.31 -29.57
C ASP A 487 20.24 19.71 -28.16
N TYR A 488 21.05 20.79 -28.09
CA TYR A 488 21.58 21.29 -26.81
C TYR A 488 20.50 21.73 -25.80
N PHE A 489 19.46 22.43 -26.24
CA PHE A 489 18.46 22.97 -25.31
C PHE A 489 17.53 21.92 -24.69
N ASN A 490 17.47 20.71 -25.26
CA ASN A 490 16.46 19.73 -24.92
C ASN A 490 16.98 18.52 -24.11
N ASP A 491 18.27 18.45 -23.79
CA ASP A 491 18.88 17.37 -23.01
C ASP A 491 19.05 17.74 -21.53
N TRP A 492 18.61 16.85 -20.62
CA TRP A 492 18.62 17.11 -19.19
C TRP A 492 18.72 15.81 -18.37
N VAL A 493 19.36 15.94 -17.21
CA VAL A 493 19.37 14.94 -16.15
C VAL A 493 18.57 15.46 -14.97
N VAL A 494 17.66 14.64 -14.47
CA VAL A 494 16.87 14.92 -13.26
C VAL A 494 17.28 13.96 -12.17
N VAL A 495 17.57 14.50 -10.99
CA VAL A 495 17.70 13.73 -9.76
C VAL A 495 16.44 13.93 -8.95
N THR A 496 15.74 12.83 -8.67
CA THR A 496 14.57 12.80 -7.78
C THR A 496 14.95 12.17 -6.43
N ASN A 497 14.03 12.17 -5.47
CA ASN A 497 14.18 11.44 -4.20
C ASN A 497 14.10 9.90 -4.34
N ARG A 498 13.85 9.36 -5.54
CA ARG A 498 13.73 7.91 -5.79
C ARG A 498 14.74 7.41 -6.83
N ARG A 499 15.02 8.21 -7.85
CA ARG A 499 15.81 7.79 -9.02
C ARG A 499 16.51 8.96 -9.69
N VAL A 500 17.49 8.62 -10.52
CA VAL A 500 18.09 9.54 -11.50
C VAL A 500 17.49 9.21 -12.87
N VAL A 501 16.98 10.24 -13.55
CA VAL A 501 16.38 10.13 -14.87
C VAL A 501 17.24 10.89 -15.86
N HIS A 502 17.74 10.19 -16.86
CA HIS A 502 18.39 10.77 -18.02
C HIS A 502 17.39 10.83 -19.17
N GLN A 503 17.10 12.05 -19.65
CA GLN A 503 16.20 12.26 -20.77
C GLN A 503 16.89 13.05 -21.89
N GLU A 504 16.89 12.47 -23.08
CA GLU A 504 17.30 13.12 -24.33
C GLU A 504 16.06 13.34 -25.19
N LYS A 505 15.92 14.53 -25.74
CA LYS A 505 14.75 14.89 -26.55
C LYS A 505 15.18 15.72 -27.73
N VAL A 506 15.01 15.21 -28.94
CA VAL A 506 15.11 16.03 -30.15
C VAL A 506 13.71 16.44 -30.57
N LEU A 507 13.47 17.75 -30.63
CA LEU A 507 12.18 18.32 -31.03
C LEU A 507 11.74 17.74 -32.38
N PHE A 508 10.55 17.13 -32.39
CA PHE A 508 9.96 16.43 -33.53
C PHE A 508 10.67 15.17 -34.02
N VAL A 509 11.76 14.67 -33.42
CA VAL A 509 12.51 13.56 -34.03
C VAL A 509 12.57 12.35 -33.13
N ASN A 510 13.24 12.47 -31.98
CA ASN A 510 13.32 11.36 -31.06
C ASN A 510 13.19 11.78 -29.60
N GLU A 511 12.67 10.86 -28.78
CA GLU A 511 12.68 10.99 -27.32
C GLU A 511 13.19 9.67 -26.76
N TRP A 512 14.24 9.75 -25.95
CA TRP A 512 14.84 8.62 -25.25
C TRP A 512 14.88 8.92 -23.76
N ARG A 513 14.53 7.92 -22.93
CA ARG A 513 14.60 8.04 -21.48
C ARG A 513 15.17 6.78 -20.85
N LYS A 514 16.16 6.97 -19.97
CA LYS A 514 16.77 5.94 -19.13
C LYS A 514 16.68 6.35 -17.66
N GLU A 515 16.35 5.42 -16.78
CA GLU A 515 16.12 5.70 -15.36
C GLU A 515 16.93 4.73 -14.48
N ALA A 516 17.50 5.23 -13.38
CA ALA A 516 18.23 4.43 -12.40
C ALA A 516 17.72 4.71 -10.98
N PRO A 517 17.16 3.72 -10.27
CA PRO A 517 16.81 3.87 -8.85
C PRO A 517 18.02 4.22 -7.99
N LEU A 518 17.87 5.15 -7.04
CA LEU A 518 18.98 5.62 -6.20
C LEU A 518 19.63 4.49 -5.38
N GLU A 519 18.84 3.52 -4.94
CA GLU A 519 19.31 2.35 -4.17
C GLU A 519 20.24 1.43 -4.97
N GLN A 520 20.08 1.41 -6.30
CA GLN A 520 20.86 0.57 -7.21
C GLN A 520 22.13 1.25 -7.71
N ILE A 521 22.31 2.54 -7.45
CA ILE A 521 23.52 3.27 -7.83
C ILE A 521 24.66 2.82 -6.90
N GLN A 522 25.68 2.20 -7.46
CA GLN A 522 26.86 1.74 -6.73
C GLN A 522 27.89 2.86 -6.58
N ASP A 523 28.16 3.57 -7.68
CA ASP A 523 29.11 4.67 -7.72
C ASP A 523 28.69 5.74 -8.74
N VAL A 524 29.07 6.98 -8.46
CA VAL A 524 28.94 8.10 -9.39
C VAL A 524 30.33 8.69 -9.57
N SER A 525 30.89 8.51 -10.77
CA SER A 525 32.22 9.01 -11.11
C SER A 525 32.13 10.10 -12.16
N PHE A 526 33.03 11.09 -12.08
CA PHE A 526 33.10 12.18 -13.05
C PHE A 526 34.45 12.17 -13.76
N ARG A 527 34.42 12.16 -15.09
CA ARG A 527 35.61 12.33 -15.93
C ARG A 527 35.68 13.78 -16.40
N THR A 528 36.70 14.51 -15.98
CA THR A 528 36.93 15.91 -16.35
C THR A 528 38.22 16.07 -17.15
N THR A 529 38.22 17.03 -18.08
CA THR A 529 39.44 17.50 -18.76
C THR A 529 40.02 18.69 -18.00
N PHE A 530 41.22 19.17 -18.35
CA PHE A 530 41.82 20.36 -17.72
C PHE A 530 40.88 21.58 -17.77
N LEU A 531 40.34 21.90 -18.95
CA LEU A 531 39.33 22.97 -19.12
C LEU A 531 38.01 22.66 -18.41
N GLY A 532 37.62 21.37 -18.36
CA GLY A 532 36.45 20.91 -17.62
C GLY A 532 36.54 21.16 -16.12
N ARG A 533 37.72 20.97 -15.53
CA ARG A 533 37.96 21.26 -14.11
C ARG A 533 37.89 22.76 -13.82
N TRP A 534 38.40 23.60 -14.73
CA TRP A 534 38.36 25.05 -14.57
C TRP A 534 36.95 25.63 -14.77
N LEU A 535 36.19 25.12 -15.75
CA LEU A 535 34.84 25.58 -16.08
C LEU A 535 33.71 24.78 -15.40
N ASN A 536 34.05 23.87 -14.48
CA ASN A 536 33.12 23.00 -13.76
C ASN A 536 32.17 22.19 -14.67
N TYR A 537 32.73 21.53 -15.69
CA TYR A 537 32.02 20.56 -16.54
C TYR A 537 32.78 19.24 -16.70
N GLY A 538 32.05 18.14 -16.84
CA GLY A 538 32.62 16.81 -17.06
C GLY A 538 31.61 15.79 -17.56
N THR A 539 32.07 14.58 -17.84
CA THR A 539 31.19 13.44 -18.12
C THR A 539 30.88 12.73 -16.81
N MET A 540 29.61 12.67 -16.44
CA MET A 540 29.12 11.88 -15.31
C MET A 540 28.93 10.43 -15.75
N ILE A 541 29.35 9.48 -14.94
CA ILE A 541 29.22 8.04 -15.16
C ILE A 541 28.60 7.44 -13.89
N ILE A 542 27.34 7.04 -13.99
CA ILE A 542 26.60 6.37 -12.92
C ILE A 542 26.73 4.87 -13.16
N GLN A 543 27.32 4.16 -12.20
CA GLN A 543 27.38 2.71 -12.19
C GLN A 543 26.21 2.15 -11.39
N THR A 544 25.45 1.27 -12.01
CA THR A 544 24.28 0.63 -11.37
C THR A 544 24.54 -0.87 -11.16
N ALA A 545 23.93 -1.45 -10.14
CA ALA A 545 24.05 -2.88 -9.82
C ALA A 545 23.47 -3.84 -10.88
N SER A 546 22.86 -3.33 -11.95
CA SER A 546 22.33 -4.08 -13.10
C SER A 546 23.43 -4.49 -14.10
N THR A 547 23.27 -5.59 -14.83
CA THR A 547 24.26 -6.05 -15.84
C THR A 547 24.48 -5.06 -16.99
N SER A 548 23.52 -4.18 -17.30
CA SER A 548 23.66 -3.07 -18.27
C SER A 548 24.35 -1.81 -17.69
N GLY A 549 25.24 -2.02 -16.70
CA GLY A 549 25.52 -1.20 -15.51
C GLY A 549 26.18 0.16 -15.64
N VAL A 550 26.02 0.91 -16.75
CA VAL A 550 26.54 2.27 -16.85
C VAL A 550 25.55 3.23 -17.52
N ILE A 551 25.30 4.39 -16.89
CA ILE A 551 24.64 5.55 -17.48
C ILE A 551 25.66 6.68 -17.55
N SER A 552 25.98 7.13 -18.76
CA SER A 552 26.89 8.27 -18.96
C SER A 552 26.13 9.51 -19.42
N PHE A 553 26.48 10.66 -18.86
CA PHE A 553 25.99 11.97 -19.29
C PHE A 553 27.15 12.93 -19.52
N ASP A 554 27.37 13.31 -20.78
CA ASP A 554 28.48 14.18 -21.16
C ASP A 554 28.20 15.66 -20.89
N TYR A 555 29.27 16.40 -20.57
CA TYR A 555 29.22 17.86 -20.33
C TYR A 555 28.22 18.27 -19.23
N THR A 556 28.13 17.49 -18.16
CA THR A 556 27.31 17.81 -16.99
C THR A 556 27.83 19.07 -16.30
N GLN A 557 26.92 19.97 -15.90
CA GLN A 557 27.27 21.18 -15.14
C GLN A 557 27.34 20.90 -13.64
N HIS A 558 28.19 21.62 -12.92
CA HIS A 558 28.26 21.62 -11.45
C HIS A 558 28.38 20.21 -10.86
N PHE A 559 29.39 19.46 -11.29
CA PHE A 559 29.50 18.04 -10.95
C PHE A 559 29.61 17.79 -9.44
N ASP A 560 30.27 18.67 -8.70
CA ASP A 560 30.39 18.57 -7.23
C ASP A 560 29.01 18.63 -6.54
N GLN A 561 28.11 19.48 -7.03
CA GLN A 561 26.76 19.58 -6.47
C GLN A 561 25.94 18.33 -6.82
N LEU A 562 26.06 17.85 -8.06
CA LEU A 562 25.32 16.68 -8.52
C LEU A 562 25.77 15.40 -7.79
N ASP A 563 27.07 15.22 -7.59
CA ASP A 563 27.65 14.11 -6.83
C ASP A 563 27.13 14.08 -5.39
N ASN A 564 27.27 15.22 -4.69
CA ASN A 564 26.85 15.35 -3.30
C ASN A 564 25.35 15.11 -3.14
N VAL A 565 24.52 15.65 -4.05
CA VAL A 565 23.07 15.44 -4.01
C VAL A 565 22.73 13.96 -4.25
N ILE A 566 23.32 13.30 -5.25
CA ILE A 566 23.03 11.89 -5.51
C ILE A 566 23.48 11.01 -4.34
N LYS A 567 24.67 11.23 -3.78
CA LYS A 567 25.19 10.51 -2.61
C LYS A 567 24.30 10.70 -1.39
N GLN A 568 23.93 11.94 -1.08
CA GLN A 568 23.04 12.25 0.03
C GLN A 568 21.68 11.58 -0.13
N GLN A 569 21.09 11.62 -1.33
CA GLN A 569 19.78 11.01 -1.57
C GLN A 569 19.83 9.48 -1.56
N ARG A 570 20.90 8.88 -2.06
CA ARG A 570 21.15 7.44 -1.94
C ARG A 570 21.25 7.02 -0.47
N GLU A 571 22.02 7.73 0.34
CA GLU A 571 22.18 7.42 1.76
C GLU A 571 20.86 7.54 2.53
N LEU A 572 20.10 8.62 2.31
CA LEU A 572 18.76 8.79 2.86
C LEU A 572 17.86 7.61 2.49
N ARG A 573 17.87 7.21 1.21
CA ARG A 573 17.05 6.10 0.72
C ARG A 573 17.42 4.74 1.33
N GLN A 574 18.71 4.46 1.50
CA GLN A 574 19.18 3.25 2.18
C GLN A 574 18.73 3.21 3.64
N ARG A 575 18.81 4.35 4.35
CA ARG A 575 18.29 4.47 5.73
C ARG A 575 16.79 4.19 5.79
N HIS A 576 16.01 4.63 4.79
CA HIS A 576 14.57 4.39 4.70
C HIS A 576 14.22 2.91 4.53
N SER A 577 14.87 2.22 3.59
CA SER A 577 14.66 0.77 3.39
C SER A 577 15.05 -0.04 4.64
N ALA A 578 16.13 0.35 5.32
CA ALA A 578 16.55 -0.27 6.58
C ALA A 578 15.51 -0.06 7.70
N ALA A 579 14.93 1.13 7.82
CA ALA A 579 13.89 1.43 8.81
C ALA A 579 12.60 0.61 8.57
N GLN A 580 12.16 0.49 7.31
CA GLN A 580 11.02 -0.35 6.94
C GLN A 580 11.25 -1.83 7.28
N SER A 581 12.46 -2.34 7.03
CA SER A 581 12.82 -3.71 7.41
C SER A 581 12.71 -3.93 8.93
N LYS A 582 13.19 -2.97 9.74
CA LYS A 582 13.11 -3.04 11.21
C LYS A 582 11.67 -3.05 11.71
N LEU A 583 10.77 -2.28 11.09
CA LEU A 583 9.36 -2.24 11.45
C LEU A 583 8.64 -3.55 11.19
N VAL A 584 8.91 -4.20 10.06
CA VAL A 584 8.32 -5.51 9.75
C VAL A 584 8.75 -6.54 10.79
N ILE A 585 10.03 -6.50 11.20
CA ILE A 585 10.56 -7.34 12.28
C ILE A 585 9.86 -7.02 13.60
N HIS A 586 9.76 -5.74 13.98
CA HIS A 586 9.13 -5.29 15.22
C HIS A 586 7.67 -5.76 15.33
N ARG A 587 6.84 -5.48 14.31
CA ARG A 587 5.43 -5.90 14.29
C ARG A 587 5.29 -7.42 14.41
N ARG A 588 6.18 -8.19 13.78
CA ARG A 588 6.13 -9.66 13.86
C ARG A 588 6.50 -10.20 15.24
N LEU A 589 7.45 -9.54 15.92
CA LEU A 589 7.79 -9.85 17.32
C LEU A 589 6.60 -9.52 18.24
N GLU A 590 5.97 -8.35 18.07
CA GLU A 590 4.74 -7.99 18.80
C GLU A 590 3.61 -9.01 18.58
N GLU A 591 3.43 -9.49 17.34
CA GLU A 591 2.45 -10.54 16.99
C GLU A 591 2.70 -11.84 17.75
N ARG A 592 3.96 -12.33 17.79
CA ARG A 592 4.30 -13.56 18.53
C ARG A 592 4.16 -13.40 20.04
N LEU A 593 4.50 -12.23 20.58
CA LEU A 593 4.37 -11.95 22.02
C LEU A 593 2.93 -11.68 22.46
N GLY A 594 1.95 -11.68 21.52
CA GLY A 594 0.56 -11.35 21.81
C GLY A 594 0.37 -9.88 22.22
N LEU A 595 1.33 -9.02 21.86
CA LEU A 595 1.32 -7.58 22.12
C LEU A 595 0.76 -6.78 20.92
N ASN A 596 0.57 -7.44 19.77
CA ASN A 596 0.11 -6.76 18.56
C ASN A 596 -1.31 -6.21 18.72
N LEU A 597 -1.44 -4.92 18.44
CA LEU A 597 -2.73 -4.22 18.32
C LEU A 597 -3.05 -4.15 16.82
N GLU A 598 -3.99 -4.97 16.34
CA GLU A 598 -4.45 -4.90 14.96
C GLU A 598 -5.32 -3.64 14.77
N LEU A 599 -4.68 -2.53 14.38
CA LEU A 599 -5.38 -1.29 14.09
C LEU A 599 -5.88 -1.26 12.64
N PRO A 600 -7.16 -0.99 12.38
CA PRO A 600 -7.66 -0.85 11.01
C PRO A 600 -7.01 0.37 10.34
N SER A 601 -6.11 0.14 9.38
CA SER A 601 -5.27 1.21 8.81
C SER A 601 -6.02 2.29 8.03
N ARG A 602 -7.26 2.02 7.61
CA ARG A 602 -8.05 2.89 6.72
C ARG A 602 -9.49 2.97 7.18
N VAL A 603 -10.10 4.14 7.02
CA VAL A 603 -11.54 4.35 7.19
C VAL A 603 -12.28 3.98 5.90
N TYR A 604 -11.86 4.54 4.77
CA TYR A 604 -12.62 4.43 3.53
C TYR A 604 -12.40 3.08 2.81
N ARG A 605 -13.47 2.28 2.70
CA ARG A 605 -13.46 0.94 2.06
C ARG A 605 -14.36 0.85 0.82
N GLY A 606 -14.11 1.72 -0.15
CA GLY A 606 -14.90 1.73 -1.38
C GLY A 606 -16.29 2.30 -1.16
N GLY A 607 -16.72 3.14 -2.09
CA GLY A 607 -18.01 3.81 -2.05
C GLY A 607 -18.46 4.15 -3.46
N VAL A 608 -19.64 4.76 -3.57
CA VAL A 608 -20.18 5.26 -4.83
C VAL A 608 -19.21 6.35 -5.33
N LYS A 609 -18.31 6.00 -6.25
CA LYS A 609 -17.48 6.99 -6.94
C LYS A 609 -18.41 8.01 -7.56
N ARG A 610 -18.45 9.24 -7.01
CA ARG A 610 -19.15 10.35 -7.63
C ARG A 610 -18.66 10.42 -9.07
N ALA A 611 -19.60 10.37 -10.02
CA ALA A 611 -19.28 10.25 -11.44
C ALA A 611 -18.21 11.28 -11.80
N GLU A 612 -17.05 10.81 -12.27
CA GLU A 612 -15.97 11.69 -12.75
C GLU A 612 -16.59 12.79 -13.62
N VAL A 613 -16.35 14.05 -13.26
CA VAL A 613 -16.74 15.19 -14.10
C VAL A 613 -16.01 15.00 -15.44
N LYS A 614 -16.76 14.51 -16.44
CA LYS A 614 -16.20 14.19 -17.75
C LYS A 614 -15.64 15.49 -18.33
N PRO A 615 -14.34 15.58 -18.64
CA PRO A 615 -13.79 16.81 -19.17
C PRO A 615 -14.39 17.08 -20.55
N THR A 616 -15.01 18.25 -20.70
CA THR A 616 -15.69 18.70 -21.91
C THR A 616 -14.67 19.03 -23.00
N GLY A 617 -14.66 18.29 -24.12
CA GLY A 617 -13.81 18.60 -25.28
C GLY A 617 -13.77 17.50 -26.35
N TRP A 618 -13.76 17.90 -27.63
CA TRP A 618 -13.74 16.98 -28.79
C TRP A 618 -12.41 16.20 -28.90
N GLN A 619 -11.27 16.85 -28.61
CA GLN A 619 -9.94 16.22 -28.58
C GLN A 619 -9.84 15.10 -27.53
N LYS A 620 -10.43 15.30 -26.33
CA LYS A 620 -10.45 14.29 -25.26
C LYS A 620 -11.38 13.11 -25.57
N ARG A 621 -12.49 13.32 -26.31
CA ARG A 621 -13.35 12.22 -26.80
C ARG A 621 -12.65 11.37 -27.87
N MET A 622 -11.87 11.98 -28.77
CA MET A 622 -11.14 11.26 -29.81
C MET A 622 -9.94 10.47 -29.24
N GLN A 623 -9.19 11.07 -28.30
CA GLN A 623 -8.13 10.37 -27.56
C GLN A 623 -8.67 9.19 -26.75
N ARG A 624 -9.78 9.34 -25.98
CA ARG A 624 -10.38 8.21 -25.23
C ARG A 624 -10.88 7.07 -26.14
N ARG A 625 -11.47 7.37 -27.30
CA ARG A 625 -11.88 6.33 -28.29
C ARG A 625 -10.69 5.58 -28.87
N SER A 626 -9.54 6.23 -29.03
CA SER A 626 -8.29 5.56 -29.46
C SER A 626 -7.62 4.79 -28.31
N ALA A 627 -7.55 5.36 -27.10
CA ALA A 627 -6.90 4.73 -25.95
C ALA A 627 -7.60 3.43 -25.53
N ASN A 628 -8.94 3.39 -25.50
CA ASN A 628 -9.71 2.16 -25.22
C ASN A 628 -9.56 1.08 -26.30
N ARG A 629 -9.08 1.43 -27.51
CA ARG A 629 -8.84 0.47 -28.60
C ARG A 629 -7.48 -0.23 -28.44
N TYR A 630 -6.49 0.46 -27.89
CA TYR A 630 -5.10 -0.05 -27.76
C TYR A 630 -4.75 -0.50 -26.34
N ARG A 631 -5.53 -0.11 -25.32
CA ARG A 631 -5.36 -0.50 -23.92
C ARG A 631 -6.65 -1.12 -23.40
N ARG A 632 -6.56 -2.35 -22.88
CA ARG A 632 -7.67 -3.02 -22.18
C ARG A 632 -7.19 -3.49 -20.82
N THR A 633 -7.93 -3.16 -19.77
CA THR A 633 -7.65 -3.64 -18.41
C THR A 633 -8.56 -4.84 -18.14
N GLU A 634 -7.96 -6.01 -17.92
CA GLU A 634 -8.65 -7.25 -17.58
C GLU A 634 -8.18 -7.68 -16.18
N GLY A 635 -8.98 -7.36 -15.16
CA GLY A 635 -8.60 -7.59 -13.76
C GLY A 635 -7.32 -6.84 -13.39
N ASN A 636 -6.25 -7.60 -13.11
CA ASN A 636 -4.94 -7.07 -12.73
C ASN A 636 -3.95 -6.94 -13.92
N THR A 637 -4.33 -7.46 -15.09
CA THR A 637 -3.48 -7.46 -16.28
C THR A 637 -3.91 -6.34 -17.22
N ILE A 638 -2.95 -5.56 -17.69
CA ILE A 638 -3.20 -4.57 -18.74
C ILE A 638 -2.65 -5.14 -20.06
N VAL A 639 -3.53 -5.17 -21.06
CA VAL A 639 -3.21 -5.63 -22.41
C VAL A 639 -3.03 -4.41 -23.32
N TRP A 640 -1.85 -4.30 -23.93
CA TRP A 640 -1.55 -3.34 -24.99
C TRP A 640 -1.48 -4.01 -26.35
N ARG A 641 -1.90 -3.26 -27.37
CA ARG A 641 -1.82 -3.68 -28.77
C ARG A 641 -0.90 -2.78 -29.58
N LYS A 642 -0.33 -3.35 -30.65
CA LYS A 642 0.47 -2.60 -31.64
C LYS A 642 -0.37 -1.49 -32.25
N HIS A 643 0.23 -0.32 -32.42
CA HIS A 643 -0.41 0.80 -33.10
C HIS A 643 -0.60 0.46 -34.59
N TRP A 644 -1.68 0.97 -35.19
CA TRP A 644 -2.00 0.66 -36.59
C TRP A 644 -0.98 1.19 -37.60
N MET A 645 -0.23 2.24 -37.23
CA MET A 645 0.83 2.76 -38.11
C MET A 645 2.02 1.83 -38.26
N VAL A 646 2.20 0.90 -37.32
CA VAL A 646 3.22 -0.15 -37.44
C VAL A 646 2.92 -1.06 -38.64
N LEU A 647 1.64 -1.21 -39.00
CA LEU A 647 1.20 -1.99 -40.15
C LEU A 647 1.61 -1.33 -41.47
N TRP A 648 1.59 0.01 -41.56
CA TRP A 648 1.73 0.72 -42.83
C TRP A 648 3.05 0.45 -43.57
N PRO A 649 4.23 0.57 -42.93
CA PRO A 649 5.52 0.21 -43.55
C PRO A 649 5.61 -1.25 -44.01
N GLN A 650 4.85 -2.16 -43.38
CA GLN A 650 4.83 -3.58 -43.73
C GLN A 650 3.79 -3.91 -44.81
N LEU A 651 2.74 -3.10 -44.94
CA LEU A 651 1.60 -3.35 -45.82
C LEU A 651 1.76 -2.69 -47.20
N TRP A 652 2.48 -1.56 -47.32
CA TRP A 652 2.49 -0.80 -48.58
C TRP A 652 3.13 -1.57 -49.73
N LEU A 653 4.25 -2.27 -49.53
CA LEU A 653 4.88 -3.12 -50.56
C LEU A 653 3.96 -4.24 -51.07
N PRO A 654 3.39 -5.12 -50.22
CA PRO A 654 2.49 -6.16 -50.69
C PRO A 654 1.18 -5.58 -51.26
N PHE A 655 0.74 -4.42 -50.80
CA PHE A 655 -0.44 -3.74 -51.34
C PHE A 655 -0.18 -3.14 -52.73
N VAL A 656 0.98 -2.51 -52.95
CA VAL A 656 1.39 -2.03 -54.28
C VAL A 656 1.54 -3.21 -55.24
N TRP A 657 2.11 -4.32 -54.78
CA TRP A 657 2.21 -5.55 -55.59
C TRP A 657 0.83 -6.13 -55.92
N LEU A 658 -0.10 -6.18 -54.95
CA LEU A 658 -1.48 -6.57 -55.17
C LEU A 658 -2.16 -5.70 -56.23
N ILE A 659 -2.01 -4.37 -56.14
CA ILE A 659 -2.56 -3.43 -57.13
C ILE A 659 -1.93 -3.68 -58.51
N ALA A 660 -0.60 -3.82 -58.59
CA ALA A 660 0.09 -4.02 -59.85
C ALA A 660 -0.37 -5.31 -60.55
N VAL A 661 -0.42 -6.43 -59.83
CA VAL A 661 -0.90 -7.71 -60.36
C VAL A 661 -2.38 -7.61 -60.73
N PHE A 662 -3.21 -6.99 -59.88
CA PHE A 662 -4.64 -6.81 -60.16
C PHE A 662 -4.88 -6.00 -61.44
N VAL A 663 -4.15 -4.90 -61.65
CA VAL A 663 -4.23 -4.08 -62.87
C VAL A 663 -3.80 -4.88 -64.09
N ILE A 664 -2.72 -5.66 -64.00
CA ILE A 664 -2.26 -6.54 -65.07
C ILE A 664 -3.33 -7.60 -65.39
N THR A 665 -3.93 -8.23 -64.38
CA THR A 665 -5.01 -9.21 -64.54
C THR A 665 -6.23 -8.59 -65.21
N VAL A 666 -6.69 -7.41 -64.76
CA VAL A 666 -7.82 -6.70 -65.37
C VAL A 666 -7.53 -6.36 -66.83
N PHE A 667 -6.31 -5.90 -67.14
CA PHE A 667 -5.90 -5.62 -68.51
C PHE A 667 -5.87 -6.88 -69.39
N LEU A 668 -5.34 -7.99 -68.88
CA LEU A 668 -5.30 -9.27 -69.58
C LEU A 668 -6.70 -9.83 -69.85
N VAL A 669 -7.61 -9.73 -68.87
CA VAL A 669 -9.02 -10.16 -69.02
C VAL A 669 -9.76 -9.28 -70.04
N ALA A 670 -9.57 -7.96 -69.99
CA ALA A 670 -10.20 -7.04 -70.93
C ALA A 670 -9.67 -7.22 -72.36
N GLY A 671 -8.37 -7.49 -72.52
CA GLY A 671 -7.71 -7.72 -73.80
C GLY A 671 -7.96 -9.11 -74.40
N ALA A 672 -8.38 -10.10 -73.61
CA ALA A 672 -8.56 -11.48 -74.07
C ALA A 672 -9.57 -11.63 -75.22
N SER A 673 -10.55 -10.72 -75.33
CA SER A 673 -11.55 -10.71 -76.41
C SER A 673 -10.99 -10.27 -77.77
N LEU A 674 -9.84 -9.58 -77.80
CA LEU A 674 -9.20 -9.03 -79.00
C LEU A 674 -8.13 -9.96 -79.59
N VAL A 675 -7.88 -11.13 -78.98
CA VAL A 675 -6.79 -12.03 -79.34
C VAL A 675 -7.21 -13.01 -80.47
N PRO A 676 -6.35 -13.22 -81.50
CA PRO A 676 -6.58 -14.19 -82.57
C PRO A 676 -6.89 -15.62 -82.06
N PRO A 677 -7.74 -16.40 -82.76
CA PRO A 677 -8.20 -17.72 -82.29
C PRO A 677 -7.09 -18.72 -81.96
N ASN A 678 -5.97 -18.66 -82.69
CA ASN A 678 -4.81 -19.53 -82.53
C ASN A 678 -4.02 -19.30 -81.22
N LEU A 679 -4.24 -18.18 -80.52
CA LEU A 679 -3.54 -17.84 -79.26
C LEU A 679 -4.46 -17.86 -78.03
N ARG A 680 -5.75 -18.14 -78.19
CA ARG A 680 -6.75 -18.07 -77.11
C ARG A 680 -6.46 -18.97 -75.91
N PHE A 681 -6.07 -20.22 -76.17
CA PHE A 681 -5.73 -21.18 -75.10
C PHE A 681 -4.59 -20.67 -74.22
N ALA A 682 -3.52 -20.13 -74.83
CA ALA A 682 -2.38 -19.57 -74.09
C ALA A 682 -2.80 -18.35 -73.24
N THR A 683 -3.66 -17.48 -73.78
CA THR A 683 -4.16 -16.32 -73.03
C THR A 683 -5.07 -16.69 -71.87
N GLU A 684 -5.90 -17.73 -72.01
CA GLU A 684 -6.75 -18.23 -70.91
C GLU A 684 -5.90 -18.80 -69.76
N VAL A 685 -4.85 -19.56 -70.07
CA VAL A 685 -3.90 -20.08 -69.07
C VAL A 685 -3.20 -18.93 -68.34
N ILE A 686 -2.74 -17.91 -69.06
CA ILE A 686 -2.10 -16.72 -68.46
C ILE A 686 -3.07 -15.95 -67.55
N VAL A 687 -4.33 -15.80 -67.96
CA VAL A 687 -5.37 -15.17 -67.15
C VAL A 687 -5.59 -15.94 -65.85
N ILE A 688 -5.74 -17.28 -65.92
CA ILE A 688 -5.91 -18.14 -64.73
C ILE A 688 -4.72 -17.99 -63.78
N ILE A 689 -3.49 -18.05 -64.30
CA ILE A 689 -2.27 -17.84 -63.52
C ILE A 689 -2.30 -16.45 -62.85
N SER A 690 -2.66 -15.40 -63.59
CA SER A 690 -2.71 -14.03 -63.04
C SER A 690 -3.75 -13.88 -61.92
N ILE A 691 -4.89 -14.57 -62.02
CA ILE A 691 -5.92 -14.61 -60.97
C ILE A 691 -5.37 -15.32 -59.72
N LEU A 692 -4.71 -16.47 -59.88
CA LEU A 692 -4.08 -17.18 -58.78
C LEU A 692 -3.01 -16.34 -58.07
N VAL A 693 -2.18 -15.62 -58.83
CA VAL A 693 -1.19 -14.69 -58.28
C VAL A 693 -1.86 -13.54 -57.53
N THR A 694 -2.97 -13.01 -58.03
CA THR A 694 -3.77 -11.98 -57.35
C THR A 694 -4.35 -12.49 -56.03
N ILE A 695 -4.85 -13.72 -55.99
CA ILE A 695 -5.36 -14.36 -54.75
C ILE A 695 -4.21 -14.57 -53.75
N ALA A 696 -3.04 -15.02 -54.21
CA ALA A 696 -1.86 -15.16 -53.36
C ALA A 696 -1.40 -13.81 -52.79
N ALA A 697 -1.43 -12.74 -53.61
CA ALA A 697 -1.16 -11.37 -53.18
C ALA A 697 -2.13 -10.91 -52.08
N LEU A 698 -3.42 -11.17 -52.27
CA LEU A 698 -4.45 -10.84 -51.29
C LEU A 698 -4.26 -11.62 -50.00
N ALA A 699 -3.98 -12.93 -50.08
CA ALA A 699 -3.68 -13.77 -48.94
C ALA A 699 -2.45 -13.26 -48.16
N ARG A 700 -1.42 -12.78 -48.86
CA ARG A 700 -0.24 -12.17 -48.23
C ARG A 700 -0.59 -10.88 -47.46
N VAL A 701 -1.42 -10.01 -48.03
CA VAL A 701 -1.91 -8.78 -47.36
C VAL A 701 -2.73 -9.13 -46.13
N LEU A 702 -3.66 -10.09 -46.25
CA LEU A 702 -4.47 -10.59 -45.14
C LEU A 702 -3.61 -11.24 -44.05
N TRP A 703 -2.54 -11.94 -44.42
CA TRP A 703 -1.58 -12.53 -43.49
C TRP A 703 -0.86 -11.48 -42.65
N VAL A 704 -0.32 -10.41 -43.29
CA VAL A 704 0.34 -9.30 -42.58
C VAL A 704 -0.63 -8.64 -41.60
N TRP A 705 -1.85 -8.38 -42.05
CA TRP A 705 -2.88 -7.76 -41.22
C TRP A 705 -3.30 -8.65 -40.04
N ALA A 706 -3.48 -9.95 -40.27
CA ALA A 706 -3.87 -10.89 -39.24
C ALA A 706 -2.78 -11.04 -38.17
N ASN A 707 -1.50 -11.08 -38.57
CA ASN A 707 -0.37 -11.12 -37.65
C ASN A 707 -0.36 -9.88 -36.73
N TRP A 708 -0.45 -8.68 -37.30
CA TRP A 708 -0.54 -7.43 -36.53
C TRP A 708 -1.75 -7.39 -35.58
N ARG A 709 -2.90 -7.93 -36.00
CA ARG A 709 -4.13 -7.96 -35.18
C ARG A 709 -4.01 -8.91 -33.98
N ASN A 710 -3.24 -9.98 -34.12
CA ASN A 710 -3.13 -11.06 -33.14
C ASN A 710 -2.09 -10.77 -32.05
N ASP A 711 -1.05 -10.01 -32.38
CA ASP A 711 0.04 -9.70 -31.45
C ASP A 711 -0.42 -8.80 -30.30
N ARG A 712 -0.09 -9.21 -29.07
CA ARG A 712 -0.45 -8.48 -27.85
C ARG A 712 0.67 -8.51 -26.81
N TYR A 713 0.75 -7.42 -26.05
CA TYR A 713 1.64 -7.28 -24.91
C TYR A 713 0.80 -7.24 -23.64
N GLU A 714 1.14 -8.05 -22.65
CA GLU A 714 0.40 -8.12 -21.38
C GLU A 714 1.38 -7.79 -20.25
N VAL A 715 0.97 -6.93 -19.32
CA VAL A 715 1.72 -6.68 -18.08
C VAL A 715 0.79 -7.00 -16.93
N SER A 716 1.20 -7.94 -16.10
CA SER A 716 0.55 -8.30 -14.84
C SER A 716 1.29 -7.67 -13.66
N ASP A 717 0.91 -8.00 -12.43
CA ASP A 717 1.60 -7.52 -11.22
C ASP A 717 2.88 -8.29 -10.88
N THR A 718 3.18 -9.36 -11.62
CA THR A 718 4.32 -10.25 -11.39
C THR A 718 5.16 -10.50 -12.62
N GLU A 719 4.59 -10.39 -13.82
CA GLU A 719 5.25 -10.74 -15.08
C GLU A 719 4.85 -9.81 -16.23
N ILE A 720 5.75 -9.70 -17.21
CA ILE A 720 5.48 -9.18 -18.54
C ILE A 720 5.42 -10.34 -19.53
N VAL A 721 4.48 -10.26 -20.46
CA VAL A 721 4.22 -11.33 -21.42
C VAL A 721 4.12 -10.72 -22.81
N HIS A 722 4.85 -11.29 -23.75
CA HIS A 722 4.68 -11.02 -25.17
C HIS A 722 4.07 -12.26 -25.82
N VAL A 723 2.89 -12.09 -26.43
CA VAL A 723 2.19 -13.17 -27.14
C VAL A 723 2.21 -12.88 -28.64
N GLU A 724 2.92 -13.71 -29.39
CA GLU A 724 2.92 -13.73 -30.84
C GLU A 724 2.02 -14.87 -31.32
N LYS A 725 1.07 -14.57 -32.21
CA LYS A 725 0.10 -15.57 -32.67
C LYS A 725 -0.10 -15.52 -34.18
N LEU A 726 0.33 -16.58 -34.86
CA LEU A 726 0.13 -16.72 -36.30
C LEU A 726 -1.37 -16.80 -36.64
N PRO A 727 -1.77 -16.31 -37.84
CA PRO A 727 -3.13 -16.48 -38.33
C PRO A 727 -3.56 -17.96 -38.34
N LEU A 728 -4.88 -18.19 -38.24
CA LEU A 728 -5.51 -19.53 -38.24
C LEU A 728 -5.08 -20.46 -37.08
N ALA A 729 -4.53 -19.90 -36.00
CA ALA A 729 -4.06 -20.66 -34.82
C ALA A 729 -2.97 -21.70 -35.15
N LEU A 730 -2.19 -21.48 -36.21
CA LEU A 730 -1.12 -22.38 -36.65
C LEU A 730 0.04 -22.49 -35.65
N ALA A 731 0.35 -21.41 -34.94
CA ALA A 731 1.32 -21.40 -33.84
C ALA A 731 1.05 -20.22 -32.89
N GLU A 732 1.37 -20.41 -31.61
CA GLU A 732 1.34 -19.40 -30.57
C GLU A 732 2.65 -19.48 -29.78
N GLN A 733 3.42 -18.39 -29.77
CA GLN A 733 4.65 -18.28 -29.00
C GLN A 733 4.44 -17.26 -27.88
N ARG A 734 4.64 -17.70 -26.64
CA ARG A 734 4.46 -16.87 -25.44
C ARG A 734 5.81 -16.70 -24.75
N SER A 735 6.34 -15.49 -24.77
CA SER A 735 7.56 -15.13 -24.05
C SER A 735 7.19 -14.45 -22.73
N VAL A 736 7.67 -14.98 -21.61
CA VAL A 736 7.32 -14.51 -20.25
C VAL A 736 8.58 -14.09 -19.52
N ALA A 737 8.56 -12.91 -18.88
CA ALA A 737 9.59 -12.48 -17.95
C ALA A 737 8.98 -11.95 -16.66
N GLY A 738 9.46 -12.42 -15.51
CA GLY A 738 9.07 -11.88 -14.21
C GLY A 738 9.54 -10.43 -14.04
N LEU A 739 8.70 -9.58 -13.43
CA LEU A 739 9.03 -8.17 -13.15
C LEU A 739 10.31 -8.04 -12.30
N GLY A 740 10.55 -8.97 -11.38
CA GLY A 740 11.78 -9.01 -10.58
C GLY A 740 13.07 -9.24 -11.40
N ARG A 741 12.96 -9.82 -12.60
CA ARG A 741 14.11 -10.04 -13.50
C ARG A 741 14.38 -8.85 -14.43
N ILE A 742 13.46 -7.90 -14.51
CA ILE A 742 13.62 -6.69 -15.33
C ILE A 742 14.54 -5.73 -14.57
N GLN A 743 15.62 -5.34 -15.23
CA GLN A 743 16.62 -4.45 -14.65
C GLN A 743 16.28 -3.00 -14.94
N ASN A 744 15.92 -2.70 -16.19
CA ASN A 744 15.70 -1.35 -16.66
C ASN A 744 14.59 -1.31 -17.73
N VAL A 745 13.86 -0.19 -17.77
CA VAL A 745 12.81 0.10 -18.74
C VAL A 745 13.23 1.35 -19.51
N GLU A 746 13.47 1.18 -20.80
CA GLU A 746 13.87 2.26 -21.69
C GLU A 746 12.74 2.54 -22.68
N MET A 747 12.43 3.82 -22.89
CA MET A 747 11.39 4.24 -23.82
C MET A 747 12.01 5.04 -24.95
N SER A 748 11.60 4.71 -26.18
CA SER A 748 12.06 5.39 -27.39
C SER A 748 10.90 5.75 -28.31
N ILE A 749 10.87 7.00 -28.76
CA ILE A 749 10.03 7.50 -29.86
C ILE A 749 11.01 7.86 -30.96
N PRO A 750 11.15 7.10 -32.06
CA PRO A 750 12.29 7.26 -32.96
C PRO A 750 12.12 8.28 -34.09
N THR A 751 10.89 8.61 -34.51
CA THR A 751 10.66 9.50 -35.67
C THR A 751 9.58 10.56 -35.44
N PRO A 752 9.52 11.63 -36.26
CA PRO A 752 8.43 12.61 -36.21
C PRO A 752 7.04 12.02 -36.34
N LEU A 753 6.90 10.96 -37.14
CA LEU A 753 5.63 10.25 -37.29
C LEU A 753 5.23 9.55 -35.98
N HIS A 754 6.21 8.95 -35.28
CA HIS A 754 6.00 8.35 -33.96
C HIS A 754 5.55 9.41 -32.95
N TRP A 755 6.16 10.60 -32.99
CA TRP A 755 5.78 11.72 -32.14
C TRP A 755 4.37 12.26 -32.43
N LEU A 756 4.04 12.50 -33.71
CA LEU A 756 2.76 13.08 -34.13
C LEU A 756 1.56 12.19 -33.76
N PHE A 757 1.73 10.87 -33.88
CA PHE A 757 0.69 9.89 -33.59
C PHE A 757 0.84 9.22 -32.22
N ASN A 758 1.78 9.71 -31.39
CA ASN A 758 2.07 9.25 -30.04
C ASN A 758 2.22 7.72 -29.93
N TYR A 759 3.06 7.11 -30.75
CA TYR A 759 3.41 5.68 -30.64
C TYR A 759 4.92 5.49 -30.63
N GLY A 760 5.42 4.42 -30.02
CA GLY A 760 6.86 4.17 -29.93
C GLY A 760 7.18 2.82 -29.29
N ASN A 761 8.45 2.61 -28.94
CA ASN A 761 8.92 1.33 -28.42
C ASN A 761 9.26 1.45 -26.93
N VAL A 762 8.99 0.38 -26.17
CA VAL A 762 9.42 0.25 -24.77
C VAL A 762 10.27 -1.01 -24.65
N ARG A 763 11.53 -0.87 -24.28
CA ARG A 763 12.50 -1.95 -24.12
C ARG A 763 12.69 -2.25 -22.64
N CYS A 764 12.31 -3.44 -22.23
CA CYS A 764 12.51 -3.98 -20.89
C CYS A 764 13.74 -4.90 -20.93
N GLN A 765 14.84 -4.48 -20.31
CA GLN A 765 16.07 -5.27 -20.25
C GLN A 765 15.97 -6.29 -19.13
N THR A 766 16.27 -7.56 -19.40
CA THR A 766 16.20 -8.63 -18.40
C THR A 766 17.59 -9.15 -18.03
N ALA A 767 17.72 -9.69 -16.83
CA ALA A 767 18.97 -10.31 -16.37
C ALA A 767 19.29 -11.66 -17.05
N ALA A 768 18.39 -12.19 -17.88
CA ALA A 768 18.44 -13.57 -18.38
C ALA A 768 19.02 -13.68 -19.80
N GLU A 769 19.43 -14.90 -20.16
CA GLU A 769 19.98 -15.28 -21.47
C GLU A 769 19.01 -15.07 -22.65
N TYR A 770 17.70 -14.97 -22.37
CA TYR A 770 16.62 -14.80 -23.36
C TYR A 770 16.53 -13.40 -24.00
N GLY A 771 17.41 -12.47 -23.62
CA GLY A 771 17.52 -11.15 -24.24
C GLY A 771 16.50 -10.11 -23.77
N ASP A 772 16.44 -9.01 -24.51
CA ASP A 772 15.62 -7.85 -24.16
C ASP A 772 14.17 -7.99 -24.63
N PHE A 773 13.22 -7.72 -23.75
CA PHE A 773 11.79 -7.71 -24.06
C PHE A 773 11.39 -6.36 -24.64
N ILE A 774 11.15 -6.29 -25.94
CA ILE A 774 10.81 -5.03 -26.62
C ILE A 774 9.34 -5.00 -27.02
N PHE A 775 8.62 -4.01 -26.52
CA PHE A 775 7.25 -3.73 -26.89
C PHE A 775 7.29 -2.77 -28.08
N TYR A 776 7.08 -3.30 -29.28
CA TYR A 776 7.18 -2.54 -30.52
C TYR A 776 5.90 -1.76 -30.83
N GLY A 777 6.06 -0.46 -31.07
CA GLY A 777 5.04 0.44 -31.62
C GLY A 777 3.76 0.52 -30.79
N VAL A 778 3.89 0.61 -29.47
CA VAL A 778 2.77 0.75 -28.54
C VAL A 778 2.24 2.19 -28.57
N TYR A 779 0.92 2.34 -28.43
CA TYR A 779 0.28 3.64 -28.23
C TYR A 779 0.68 4.24 -26.87
N ASP A 780 1.12 5.49 -26.89
CA ASP A 780 1.60 6.25 -25.73
C ASP A 780 2.69 5.51 -24.93
N PRO A 781 3.91 5.35 -25.50
CA PRO A 781 4.97 4.57 -24.86
C PRO A 781 5.41 5.17 -23.51
N ARG A 782 5.15 6.48 -23.29
CA ARG A 782 5.38 7.16 -22.01
C ARG A 782 4.55 6.55 -20.87
N SER A 783 3.25 6.30 -21.09
CA SER A 783 2.40 5.72 -20.05
C SER A 783 2.65 4.24 -19.85
N VAL A 784 3.02 3.51 -20.91
CA VAL A 784 3.42 2.09 -20.84
C VAL A 784 4.66 1.94 -19.95
N ALA A 785 5.72 2.70 -20.23
CA ALA A 785 6.94 2.66 -19.44
C ALA A 785 6.68 3.05 -17.97
N ALA A 786 5.89 4.10 -17.73
CA ALA A 786 5.52 4.52 -16.38
C ALA A 786 4.73 3.44 -15.61
N GLU A 787 3.82 2.74 -16.28
CA GLU A 787 3.02 1.66 -15.68
C GLU A 787 3.89 0.44 -15.34
N ILE A 788 4.78 0.01 -16.25
CA ILE A 788 5.72 -1.09 -16.00
C ILE A 788 6.64 -0.74 -14.82
N GLN A 789 7.19 0.47 -14.80
CA GLN A 789 8.04 0.95 -13.71
C GLN A 789 7.31 0.95 -12.36
N LEU A 790 6.08 1.46 -12.33
CA LEU A 790 5.24 1.48 -11.13
C LEU A 790 4.97 0.06 -10.60
N ARG A 791 4.69 -0.90 -11.49
CA ARG A 791 4.46 -2.30 -11.13
C ARG A 791 5.74 -2.99 -10.65
N MET A 792 6.87 -2.72 -11.28
CA MET A 792 8.18 -3.21 -10.85
C MET A 792 8.54 -2.72 -9.44
N GLU A 793 8.31 -1.45 -9.12
CA GLU A 793 8.52 -0.91 -7.78
C GLU A 793 7.57 -1.54 -6.73
N ARG A 794 6.28 -1.71 -7.07
CA ARG A 794 5.33 -2.44 -6.21
C ARG A 794 5.70 -3.90 -6.01
N TYR A 795 6.28 -4.55 -7.02
CA TYR A 795 6.76 -5.92 -6.92
C TYR A 795 7.96 -5.99 -5.97
N ARG A 796 8.97 -5.13 -6.14
CA ARG A 796 10.15 -5.07 -5.28
C ARG A 796 9.79 -4.80 -3.82
N ARG A 797 8.90 -3.83 -3.57
CA ARG A 797 8.42 -3.57 -2.20
C ARG A 797 7.76 -4.79 -1.55
N ARG A 798 6.95 -5.53 -2.31
CA ARG A 798 6.35 -6.80 -1.83
C ARG A 798 7.39 -7.88 -1.56
N GLU A 799 8.44 -7.95 -2.38
CA GLU A 799 9.54 -8.89 -2.21
C GLU A 799 10.39 -8.54 -0.98
N GLU A 800 10.74 -7.27 -0.78
CA GLU A 800 11.44 -6.78 0.41
C GLU A 800 10.64 -7.03 1.69
N GLU A 801 9.33 -6.74 1.68
CA GLU A 801 8.44 -7.04 2.80
C GLU A 801 8.39 -8.54 3.09
N LYS A 802 8.35 -9.38 2.05
CA LYS A 802 8.37 -10.85 2.19
C LYS A 802 9.70 -11.31 2.80
N SER A 803 10.84 -10.86 2.27
CA SER A 803 12.16 -11.20 2.81
C SER A 803 12.37 -10.68 4.23
N ALA A 804 11.81 -9.53 4.59
CA ALA A 804 11.81 -9.04 5.96
C ALA A 804 10.95 -9.92 6.89
N ARG A 805 9.78 -10.38 6.43
CA ARG A 805 8.95 -11.34 7.17
C ARG A 805 9.63 -12.68 7.36
N ASP A 806 10.31 -13.20 6.33
CA ASP A 806 11.01 -14.47 6.40
C ASP A 806 12.19 -14.38 7.39
N ARG A 807 13.00 -13.32 7.33
CA ARG A 807 14.04 -13.04 8.37
C ARG A 807 13.44 -12.93 9.77
N ALA A 808 12.28 -12.28 9.91
CA ALA A 808 11.60 -12.16 11.20
C ALA A 808 11.07 -13.49 11.75
N ARG A 809 10.81 -14.49 10.88
CA ARG A 809 10.39 -15.84 11.30
C ARG A 809 11.53 -16.63 11.93
N GLU A 810 12.76 -16.40 11.48
CA GLU A 810 13.97 -17.09 11.97
C GLU A 810 14.49 -16.50 13.29
N LEU A 811 14.28 -15.20 13.56
CA LEU A 811 14.79 -14.50 14.76
C LEU A 811 14.48 -15.18 16.12
N PRO A 812 13.29 -15.75 16.37
CA PRO A 812 13.01 -16.46 17.61
C PRO A 812 13.91 -17.66 17.84
N ASP A 813 14.27 -18.40 16.78
CA ASP A 813 15.17 -19.55 16.86
C ASP A 813 16.56 -19.07 17.33
N TRP A 814 16.99 -17.88 16.89
CA TRP A 814 18.21 -17.23 17.39
C TRP A 814 18.10 -16.82 18.86
N PHE A 815 16.94 -16.30 19.31
CA PHE A 815 16.73 -15.95 20.73
C PHE A 815 16.64 -17.19 21.62
N GLU A 816 16.07 -18.28 21.12
CA GLU A 816 16.02 -19.57 21.82
C GLU A 816 17.43 -20.16 21.96
N VAL A 817 18.21 -20.17 20.87
CA VAL A 817 19.63 -20.57 20.91
C VAL A 817 20.42 -19.66 21.85
N TYR A 818 20.21 -18.35 21.82
CA TYR A 818 20.86 -17.40 22.73
C TYR A 818 20.49 -17.69 24.19
N ASN A 819 19.20 -17.83 24.51
CA ASN A 819 18.74 -18.11 25.87
C ASN A 819 19.24 -19.47 26.38
N ASN A 820 19.32 -20.48 25.51
CA ASN A 820 19.87 -21.80 25.85
C ASN A 820 21.38 -21.72 26.15
N LEU A 821 22.13 -20.97 25.33
CA LEU A 821 23.57 -20.74 25.58
C LEU A 821 23.80 -19.94 26.86
N ASP A 822 23.01 -18.90 27.12
CA ASP A 822 23.12 -18.07 28.33
C ASP A 822 22.74 -18.88 29.58
N THR A 823 21.71 -19.73 29.52
CA THR A 823 21.36 -20.63 30.64
C THR A 823 22.43 -21.69 30.92
N ASP A 824 23.06 -22.26 29.88
CA ASP A 824 24.16 -23.22 30.04
C ASP A 824 25.43 -22.55 30.59
N GLU A 825 25.77 -21.34 30.14
CA GLU A 825 26.90 -20.57 30.64
C GLU A 825 26.68 -20.15 32.11
N PHE A 826 25.46 -19.70 32.46
CA PHE A 826 25.08 -19.37 33.84
C PHE A 826 25.06 -20.60 34.76
N ALA A 827 24.59 -21.76 34.28
CA ALA A 827 24.65 -23.04 35.00
C ALA A 827 26.09 -23.54 35.19
N SER A 828 26.97 -23.32 34.22
CA SER A 828 28.40 -23.63 34.33
C SER A 828 29.12 -22.74 35.35
N LEU A 829 28.75 -21.46 35.43
CA LEU A 829 29.29 -20.51 36.41
C LEU A 829 28.82 -20.82 37.84
N MET A 830 27.55 -21.20 38.01
CA MET A 830 26.98 -21.58 39.32
C MET A 830 27.50 -22.94 39.83
N SER A 831 27.75 -23.90 38.93
CA SER A 831 28.39 -25.17 39.29
C SER A 831 29.90 -25.02 39.56
N GLY A 832 30.57 -24.04 38.94
CA GLY A 832 31.95 -23.66 39.21
C GLY A 832 32.17 -23.00 40.59
N SER A 833 31.21 -22.19 41.07
CA SER A 833 31.30 -21.57 42.40
C SER A 833 31.04 -22.57 43.54
N ALA A 834 30.18 -23.58 43.33
CA ALA A 834 29.94 -24.64 44.32
C ALA A 834 31.17 -25.56 44.52
N ARG A 835 32.01 -25.76 43.49
CA ARG A 835 33.26 -26.53 43.60
C ARG A 835 34.43 -25.77 44.23
N ARG A 836 34.40 -24.43 44.26
CA ARG A 836 35.45 -23.64 44.94
C ARG A 836 35.17 -23.41 46.43
N ALA A 837 33.92 -23.56 46.89
CA ALA A 837 33.57 -23.42 48.31
C ALA A 837 33.90 -24.69 49.15
N SER A 838 34.08 -25.86 48.54
CA SER A 838 34.42 -27.12 49.25
C SER A 838 35.92 -27.44 49.30
N MET A 839 36.79 -26.60 48.73
CA MET A 839 38.24 -26.84 48.64
C MET A 839 39.12 -25.93 49.51
N ARG A 840 38.53 -25.20 50.47
CA ARG A 840 39.29 -24.47 51.51
C ARG A 840 38.70 -24.71 52.90
N ALA A 841 39.02 -25.87 53.46
CA ALA A 841 39.19 -26.03 54.90
C ALA A 841 40.61 -26.58 55.12
N PRO A 842 41.49 -25.91 55.87
CA PRO A 842 42.87 -26.33 56.05
C PRO A 842 42.98 -27.45 57.08
N GLY A 843 43.91 -28.37 56.87
CA GLY A 843 44.47 -29.18 57.96
C GLY A 843 45.52 -28.36 58.73
N ASN A 844 45.44 -28.48 60.05
CA ASN A 844 46.19 -27.81 61.14
C ASN A 844 45.74 -26.40 61.54
#